data_AF-D7BAG5-F1
#
_entry.id   AF-D7BAG5-F1
#
_cell.length_a   1.000
_cell.length_b   1.000
_cell.length_c   1.000
_cell.angle_alpha   90.00
_cell.angle_beta   90.00
_cell.angle_gamma   90.00
#
_symmetry.space_group_name_H-M   'P 1'
#
loop_
_entity.id
_entity.type
_entity.pdbx_description
1 polymer ?
#
loop_
_entity_poly.entity_id
_entity_poly.type
_entity_poly.pdbx_seq_one_letter_code
_entity_poly.pdbx_strand_id
1 'polypeptide(L)'
;MESEARRYLKQQFNLEGAISPGRFESELAKRIGSPARRKPVLQAWKGYLGGGGLEAVRRFYSELLAHPRERLEGLVYAMHLPYLEFYLQELPALLPERGKVLEIGAFTGLLLKFLVQKRPDLEWHALEGVEEAVAVGKTRTPGIEWHQGWYGEPLDGVPFVDVALMLSVLPEGYLGNLPARLDTEEFYRHFEIPQRLAALSGLLRPGGLLVYGHGPFLGKNFEAVGEALIRLGFSDVRRVGEGEYVLVLGRMPEELRLEAPVKAQEAKAPPAVPVLTETQAAVSVDEAWALLEGGDYATVLARIPASAGGRLSYLRGRALMALSRFEEAEQALERAACEEAEDLRVLCWAEMGEYQRALTRLETLSSRGGRYRLALGRVYLGLGRLSEALRQLYESGLPESRLPIKLALERLEERAFRFGREGDWSEVSRRVEFVEDLSPELLTRGLLFLGLQATLQQGLWARAERYARRLYDQGEVAGALGLALTQLRVRGPEGLEDVPLVELKAVEPYLTDAVARAEDATALLALGLLRFREGRYPEALRHLERAAREGRGESAGLAYHYLALTKRTLGYPMLEVLGEYKRAHAHKAYPVPVLYQMAQEALAAGEPVLAREFLGRVRDAGLEAVQDQLEGLLALVEKLEGPWEAFRLLTAALARTPQPSLEQLALAYRLSRSFRHSEEAEKVRGEYLAALYAQGRLEEAGEILEDELCHRPDAIEVMFDLAEHFERSGTYKKAAEVWRKALEVAYYAEKDLALAREILRNLLFLNPTDPELALYLEELKATSAALAQLDGSADTFEGLTPQGLLHEGLPKFHGEYLIVVGGHTQLRSRMVPFLEAQGLRLDWFDADANSSGREAIRRIQNRVERAHGLMIISSYVGHDVSEPVRLEAENRGVPVYITPGRARGITGFLRAVADFAPQIFKRALKSSS
;
A
#
# COMPACT_ATOMS: atom_id res chain seq x y z
N MET A 1 -0.08 -4.58 17.23
CA MET A 1 1.32 -4.69 16.77
C MET A 1 1.29 -4.92 15.26
N GLU A 2 2.16 -4.25 14.52
CA GLU A 2 2.27 -4.42 13.06
C GLU A 2 3.03 -5.72 12.75
N SER A 3 2.49 -6.58 11.88
CA SER A 3 3.10 -7.87 11.52
C SER A 3 4.37 -7.69 10.69
N GLU A 4 5.24 -8.71 10.70
CA GLU A 4 6.48 -8.72 9.89
C GLU A 4 6.17 -8.63 8.39
N ALA A 5 5.10 -9.27 7.93
CA ALA A 5 4.63 -9.19 6.55
C ALA A 5 4.17 -7.78 6.16
N ARG A 6 3.41 -7.08 7.03
CA ARG A 6 3.00 -5.68 6.82
C ARG A 6 4.18 -4.74 6.74
N ARG A 7 5.12 -4.86 7.67
CA ARG A 7 6.34 -4.04 7.69
C ARG A 7 7.15 -4.23 6.41
N TYR A 8 7.27 -5.47 5.93
CA TYR A 8 7.97 -5.76 4.69
C TYR A 8 7.25 -5.18 3.47
N LEU A 9 5.93 -5.31 3.38
CA LEU A 9 5.15 -4.70 2.30
C LEU A 9 5.29 -3.18 2.26
N LYS A 10 5.27 -2.54 3.42
CA LYS A 10 5.47 -1.09 3.55
C LYS A 10 6.87 -0.68 3.10
N GLN A 11 7.92 -1.36 3.59
CA GLN A 11 9.31 -0.99 3.29
C GLN A 11 9.74 -1.31 1.86
N GLN A 12 9.32 -2.45 1.32
CA GLN A 12 9.84 -2.99 0.06
C GLN A 12 8.95 -2.67 -1.14
N PHE A 13 7.65 -2.45 -0.91
CA PHE A 13 6.68 -2.22 -1.97
C PHE A 13 5.87 -0.93 -1.79
N ASN A 14 6.05 -0.20 -0.68
CA ASN A 14 5.26 1.00 -0.36
C ASN A 14 3.74 0.71 -0.35
N LEU A 15 3.35 -0.38 0.32
CA LEU A 15 1.96 -0.78 0.52
C LEU A 15 1.62 -0.79 2.01
N GLU A 16 0.62 -0.01 2.40
CA GLU A 16 0.24 0.18 3.81
C GLU A 16 -0.61 -0.97 4.38
N GLY A 17 -1.20 -1.81 3.53
CA GLY A 17 -2.08 -2.88 3.98
C GLY A 17 -2.64 -3.74 2.87
N ALA A 18 -3.65 -4.54 3.21
CA ALA A 18 -4.27 -5.47 2.29
C ALA A 18 -5.04 -4.74 1.18
N ILE A 19 -5.00 -5.28 -0.04
CA ILE A 19 -5.69 -4.72 -1.20
C ILE A 19 -6.86 -5.64 -1.57
N SER A 20 -8.05 -5.08 -1.72
CA SER A 20 -9.18 -5.82 -2.29
C SER A 20 -8.99 -5.98 -3.82
N PRO A 21 -9.39 -7.10 -4.44
CA PRO A 21 -9.26 -7.30 -5.88
C PRO A 21 -9.88 -6.18 -6.74
N GLY A 22 -11.01 -5.61 -6.31
CA GLY A 22 -11.66 -4.49 -6.99
C GLY A 22 -10.87 -3.18 -6.99
N ARG A 23 -9.83 -3.06 -6.16
CA ARG A 23 -8.90 -1.91 -6.13
C ARG A 23 -7.62 -2.16 -6.93
N PHE A 24 -7.41 -3.36 -7.47
CA PHE A 24 -6.20 -3.71 -8.21
C PHE A 24 -5.91 -2.73 -9.35
N GLU A 25 -6.92 -2.38 -10.15
CA GLU A 25 -6.77 -1.42 -11.26
C GLU A 25 -6.40 -0.02 -10.77
N SER A 26 -7.01 0.45 -9.68
CA SER A 26 -6.69 1.76 -9.08
C SER A 26 -5.28 1.82 -8.48
N GLU A 27 -4.82 0.74 -7.85
CA GLU A 27 -3.48 0.65 -7.25
C GLU A 27 -2.40 0.47 -8.33
N LEU A 28 -2.71 -0.28 -9.39
CA LEU A 28 -1.88 -0.33 -10.59
C LEU A 28 -1.76 1.05 -11.24
N ALA A 29 -2.84 1.84 -11.26
CA ALA A 29 -2.83 3.20 -11.80
C ALA A 29 -1.91 4.16 -11.05
N LYS A 30 -1.84 4.04 -9.72
CA LYS A 30 -0.91 4.82 -8.87
C LYS A 30 0.55 4.44 -9.10
N ARG A 31 0.82 3.16 -9.35
CA ARG A 31 2.19 2.63 -9.53
C ARG A 31 2.73 2.82 -10.94
N ILE A 32 1.87 2.68 -11.95
CA ILE A 32 2.21 2.80 -13.36
C ILE A 32 1.31 3.89 -13.95
N GLY A 33 1.83 5.12 -14.04
CA GLY A 33 1.06 6.27 -14.50
C GLY A 33 0.64 6.21 -15.98
N SER A 34 1.39 5.50 -16.83
CA SER A 34 1.15 5.46 -18.28
C SER A 34 0.06 4.44 -18.68
N PRO A 35 -1.04 4.87 -19.34
CA PRO A 35 -2.09 3.96 -19.81
C PRO A 35 -1.58 2.85 -20.75
N ALA A 36 -0.59 3.15 -21.59
CA ALA A 36 -0.01 2.18 -22.53
C ALA A 36 0.70 1.03 -21.81
N ARG A 37 1.35 1.32 -20.67
CA ARG A 37 2.04 0.32 -19.84
C ARG A 37 1.08 -0.46 -18.94
N ARG A 38 -0.06 0.13 -18.55
CA ARG A 38 -1.08 -0.55 -17.73
C ARG A 38 -1.94 -1.53 -18.52
N LYS A 39 -2.22 -1.22 -19.79
CA LYS A 39 -3.18 -1.96 -20.60
C LYS A 39 -2.86 -3.47 -20.70
N PRO A 40 -1.61 -3.91 -20.92
CA PRO A 40 -1.28 -5.34 -20.95
C PRO A 40 -1.56 -6.05 -19.62
N VAL A 41 -1.14 -5.46 -18.51
CA VAL A 41 -1.37 -6.01 -17.15
C VAL A 41 -2.87 -6.08 -16.83
N LEU A 42 -3.65 -5.05 -17.17
CA LEU A 42 -5.10 -5.05 -16.97
C LEU A 42 -5.83 -6.07 -17.84
N GLN A 43 -5.37 -6.28 -19.08
CA GLN A 43 -5.92 -7.32 -19.95
C GLN A 43 -5.61 -8.72 -19.41
N ALA A 44 -4.38 -8.94 -18.94
CA ALA A 44 -3.98 -10.20 -18.32
C ALA A 44 -4.73 -10.45 -17.00
N TRP A 45 -4.93 -9.42 -16.18
CA TRP A 45 -5.76 -9.47 -14.97
C TRP A 45 -7.22 -9.82 -15.27
N LYS A 46 -7.83 -9.19 -16.28
CA LYS A 46 -9.20 -9.52 -16.72
C LYS A 46 -9.30 -10.95 -17.26
N GLY A 47 -8.29 -11.41 -18.00
CA GLY A 47 -8.23 -12.80 -18.47
C GLY A 47 -8.09 -13.80 -17.32
N TYR A 48 -7.28 -13.47 -16.32
CA TYR A 48 -7.14 -14.25 -15.10
C TYR A 48 -8.45 -14.34 -14.31
N LEU A 49 -9.15 -13.20 -14.13
CA LEU A 49 -10.48 -13.13 -13.51
C LEU A 49 -11.62 -13.67 -14.38
N GLY A 50 -11.35 -14.10 -15.61
CA GLY A 50 -12.35 -14.59 -16.55
C GLY A 50 -12.38 -16.12 -16.70
N GLY A 51 -11.64 -16.85 -15.85
CA GLY A 51 -11.58 -18.31 -15.89
C GLY A 51 -10.76 -18.87 -17.06
N GLY A 52 -9.74 -18.13 -17.53
CA GLY A 52 -8.95 -18.48 -18.71
C GLY A 52 -7.94 -19.64 -18.55
N GLY A 53 -8.01 -20.42 -17.47
CA GLY A 53 -7.13 -21.57 -17.22
C GLY A 53 -5.66 -21.22 -16.99
N LEU A 54 -4.77 -22.23 -17.05
CA LEU A 54 -3.33 -22.13 -16.76
C LEU A 54 -2.60 -21.05 -17.58
N GLU A 55 -2.98 -20.84 -18.84
CA GLU A 55 -2.31 -19.85 -19.69
C GLU A 55 -2.63 -18.41 -19.27
N ALA A 56 -3.86 -18.14 -18.80
CA ALA A 56 -4.23 -16.83 -18.28
C ALA A 56 -3.49 -16.50 -16.98
N VAL A 57 -3.27 -17.51 -16.15
CA VAL A 57 -2.48 -17.45 -14.91
C VAL A 57 -1.04 -17.09 -15.21
N ARG A 58 -0.41 -17.87 -16.11
CA ARG A 58 0.96 -17.64 -16.55
C ARG A 58 1.11 -16.23 -17.11
N ARG A 59 0.23 -15.84 -18.03
CA ARG A 59 0.24 -14.52 -18.64
C ARG A 59 0.09 -13.39 -17.62
N PHE A 60 -0.81 -13.52 -16.65
CA PHE A 60 -0.99 -12.50 -15.62
C PHE A 60 0.29 -12.27 -14.81
N TYR A 61 0.92 -13.35 -14.34
CA TYR A 61 2.13 -13.22 -13.53
C TYR A 61 3.35 -12.84 -14.34
N SER A 62 3.53 -13.35 -15.55
CA SER A 62 4.63 -12.92 -16.42
C SER A 62 4.50 -11.43 -16.77
N GLU A 63 3.31 -10.95 -17.15
CA GLU A 63 3.06 -9.53 -17.43
C GLU A 63 3.28 -8.65 -16.19
N LEU A 64 2.90 -9.13 -15.01
CA LEU A 64 3.10 -8.40 -13.75
C LEU A 64 4.58 -8.30 -13.38
N LEU A 65 5.36 -9.37 -13.58
CA LEU A 65 6.80 -9.41 -13.30
C LEU A 65 7.65 -8.72 -14.39
N ALA A 66 7.10 -8.43 -15.56
CA ALA A 66 7.74 -7.63 -16.60
C ALA A 66 8.00 -6.16 -16.21
N HIS A 67 7.55 -5.75 -15.00
CA HIS A 67 7.73 -4.42 -14.43
C HIS A 67 8.65 -4.42 -13.19
N PRO A 68 9.95 -4.73 -13.32
CA PRO A 68 10.85 -4.92 -12.19
C PRO A 68 11.15 -3.63 -11.39
N ARG A 69 10.99 -2.45 -12.02
CA ARG A 69 11.19 -1.15 -11.34
C ARG A 69 10.04 -0.84 -10.39
N GLU A 70 8.81 -1.11 -10.82
CA GLU A 70 7.59 -0.80 -10.06
C GLU A 70 7.20 -1.90 -9.06
N ARG A 71 7.87 -3.07 -9.13
CA ARG A 71 7.72 -4.20 -8.21
C ARG A 71 6.27 -4.57 -7.97
N LEU A 72 5.54 -4.83 -9.05
CA LEU A 72 4.11 -5.07 -9.02
C LEU A 72 3.73 -6.35 -8.26
N GLU A 73 4.67 -7.27 -8.01
CA GLU A 73 4.48 -8.47 -7.19
C GLU A 73 3.97 -8.14 -5.78
N GLY A 74 4.28 -6.93 -5.27
CA GLY A 74 3.73 -6.42 -4.03
C GLY A 74 2.20 -6.34 -4.02
N LEU A 75 1.55 -6.10 -5.17
CA LEU A 75 0.09 -6.06 -5.28
C LEU A 75 -0.52 -7.45 -5.02
N VAL A 76 0.10 -8.51 -5.53
CA VAL A 76 -0.33 -9.90 -5.29
C VAL A 76 -0.20 -10.23 -3.81
N TYR A 77 0.93 -9.88 -3.19
CA TYR A 77 1.16 -10.09 -1.77
C TYR A 77 0.20 -9.30 -0.88
N ALA A 78 -0.13 -8.06 -1.24
CA ALA A 78 -1.10 -7.28 -0.51
C ALA A 78 -2.53 -7.83 -0.63
N MET A 79 -2.91 -8.42 -1.76
CA MET A 79 -4.19 -9.14 -1.87
C MET A 79 -4.24 -10.38 -0.96
N HIS A 80 -3.11 -11.06 -0.78
CA HIS A 80 -3.00 -12.26 0.06
C HIS A 80 -2.57 -11.98 1.50
N LEU A 81 -2.39 -10.72 1.88
CA LEU A 81 -1.74 -10.34 3.15
C LEU A 81 -2.38 -10.98 4.39
N PRO A 82 -3.72 -10.99 4.57
CA PRO A 82 -4.32 -11.62 5.75
C PRO A 82 -4.04 -13.14 5.82
N TYR A 83 -3.93 -13.81 4.68
CA TYR A 83 -3.58 -15.22 4.58
C TYR A 83 -2.11 -15.46 4.90
N LEU A 84 -1.22 -14.62 4.36
CA LEU A 84 0.20 -14.67 4.69
C LEU A 84 0.44 -14.48 6.19
N GLU A 85 -0.27 -13.55 6.83
CA GLU A 85 -0.20 -13.33 8.28
C GLU A 85 -0.63 -14.57 9.06
N PHE A 86 -1.76 -15.18 8.68
CA PHE A 86 -2.26 -16.41 9.29
C PHE A 86 -1.29 -17.60 9.09
N TYR A 87 -0.78 -17.79 7.89
CA TYR A 87 0.18 -18.86 7.57
C TYR A 87 1.48 -18.71 8.36
N LEU A 88 2.01 -17.49 8.47
CA LEU A 88 3.22 -17.22 9.24
C LEU A 88 3.05 -17.40 10.75
N GLN A 89 1.81 -17.33 11.23
CA GLN A 89 1.48 -17.57 12.63
C GLN A 89 1.36 -19.08 12.91
N GLU A 90 0.58 -19.80 12.11
CA GLU A 90 0.20 -21.18 12.43
C GLU A 90 1.19 -22.24 11.90
N LEU A 91 1.73 -22.07 10.68
CA LEU A 91 2.54 -23.11 10.05
C LEU A 91 3.79 -23.52 10.82
N PRO A 92 4.60 -22.60 11.41
CA PRO A 92 5.86 -23.00 12.04
C PRO A 92 5.72 -24.07 13.13
N ALA A 93 4.59 -24.06 13.85
CA ALA A 93 4.27 -25.03 14.90
C ALA A 93 3.72 -26.37 14.37
N LEU A 94 3.23 -26.40 13.12
CA LEU A 94 2.66 -27.59 12.47
C LEU A 94 3.71 -28.41 11.72
N LEU A 95 4.87 -27.81 11.41
CA LEU A 95 5.96 -28.45 10.67
C LEU A 95 6.80 -29.38 11.57
N PRO A 96 7.27 -30.54 11.05
CA PRO A 96 8.08 -31.50 11.79
C PRO A 96 9.44 -30.91 12.18
N GLU A 97 10.14 -31.48 13.16
CA GLU A 97 11.44 -30.96 13.64
C GLU A 97 12.57 -30.97 12.60
N ARG A 98 12.54 -31.90 11.64
CA ARG A 98 13.51 -31.99 10.53
C ARG A 98 12.82 -32.58 9.30
N GLY A 99 13.31 -32.22 8.12
CA GLY A 99 12.84 -32.77 6.86
C GLY A 99 12.82 -31.75 5.72
N LYS A 100 12.34 -32.22 4.56
CA LYS A 100 12.15 -31.44 3.33
C LYS A 100 10.72 -30.92 3.25
N VAL A 101 10.58 -29.61 3.04
CA VAL A 101 9.31 -28.91 2.87
C VAL A 101 9.25 -28.34 1.46
N LEU A 102 8.18 -28.63 0.74
CA LEU A 102 7.91 -28.07 -0.58
C LEU A 102 6.68 -27.17 -0.54
N GLU A 103 6.84 -25.88 -0.87
CA GLU A 103 5.70 -25.02 -1.19
C GLU A 103 5.37 -25.10 -2.68
N ILE A 104 4.14 -25.50 -2.96
CA ILE A 104 3.59 -25.57 -4.31
C ILE A 104 2.94 -24.23 -4.62
N GLY A 105 3.51 -23.52 -5.59
CA GLY A 105 3.05 -22.20 -6.00
C GLY A 105 3.55 -21.05 -5.15
N ALA A 106 4.83 -21.09 -4.79
CA ALA A 106 5.47 -20.10 -3.93
C ALA A 106 5.55 -18.69 -4.55
N PHE A 107 5.21 -18.51 -5.83
CA PHE A 107 5.38 -17.29 -6.61
C PHE A 107 6.82 -16.76 -6.50
N THR A 108 7.06 -15.50 -6.10
CA THR A 108 8.44 -15.01 -5.88
C THR A 108 9.04 -15.34 -4.50
N GLY A 109 8.35 -16.18 -3.70
CA GLY A 109 8.91 -16.81 -2.50
C GLY A 109 8.81 -16.01 -1.20
N LEU A 110 7.94 -14.99 -1.13
CA LEU A 110 7.83 -14.15 0.06
C LEU A 110 7.47 -14.94 1.32
N LEU A 111 6.51 -15.86 1.24
CA LEU A 111 6.09 -16.66 2.39
C LEU A 111 7.25 -17.55 2.86
N LEU A 112 7.84 -18.32 1.93
CA LEU A 112 9.01 -19.14 2.20
C LEU A 112 10.15 -18.36 2.85
N LYS A 113 10.46 -17.15 2.39
CA LYS A 113 11.52 -16.32 2.99
C LYS A 113 11.35 -16.17 4.50
N PHE A 114 10.13 -15.91 4.96
CA PHE A 114 9.84 -15.77 6.38
C PHE A 114 9.77 -17.12 7.10
N LEU A 115 9.24 -18.17 6.44
CA LEU A 115 9.20 -19.50 7.03
C LEU A 115 10.61 -20.09 7.24
N VAL A 116 11.52 -19.90 6.28
CA VAL A 116 12.96 -20.24 6.39
C VAL A 116 13.59 -19.55 7.59
N GLN A 117 13.27 -18.28 7.83
CA GLN A 117 13.79 -17.54 8.99
C GLN A 117 13.27 -18.10 10.32
N LYS A 118 12.01 -18.55 10.37
CA LYS A 118 11.41 -19.13 11.57
C LYS A 118 11.80 -20.59 11.82
N ARG A 119 12.08 -21.34 10.75
CA ARG A 119 12.45 -22.77 10.77
C ARG A 119 13.64 -23.02 9.84
N PRO A 120 14.85 -22.53 10.22
CA PRO A 120 16.07 -22.70 9.42
C PRO A 120 16.60 -24.14 9.45
N ASP A 121 16.05 -24.98 10.31
CA ASP A 121 16.34 -26.40 10.51
C ASP A 121 15.76 -27.33 9.42
N LEU A 122 14.90 -26.79 8.56
CA LEU A 122 14.24 -27.52 7.47
C LEU A 122 14.90 -27.23 6.12
N GLU A 123 14.84 -28.21 5.21
CA GLU A 123 15.25 -28.03 3.82
C GLU A 123 14.06 -27.52 3.01
N TRP A 124 14.19 -26.32 2.46
CA TRP A 124 13.08 -25.62 1.81
C TRP A 124 13.16 -25.71 0.29
N HIS A 125 12.07 -26.16 -0.32
CA HIS A 125 11.88 -26.27 -1.75
C HIS A 125 10.68 -25.42 -2.19
N ALA A 126 10.76 -24.86 -3.40
CA ALA A 126 9.69 -24.12 -4.05
C ALA A 126 9.39 -24.73 -5.42
N LEU A 127 8.13 -25.06 -5.70
CA LEU A 127 7.68 -25.41 -7.05
C LEU A 127 6.86 -24.26 -7.61
N GLU A 128 7.26 -23.73 -8.77
CA GLU A 128 6.57 -22.62 -9.42
C GLU A 128 6.53 -22.79 -10.94
N GLY A 129 5.37 -22.57 -11.55
CA GLY A 129 5.12 -22.80 -12.97
C GLY A 129 5.48 -21.61 -13.86
N VAL A 130 5.62 -20.41 -13.28
CA VAL A 130 5.99 -19.18 -14.00
C VAL A 130 7.51 -18.98 -13.95
N GLU A 131 8.16 -19.06 -15.11
CA GLU A 131 9.62 -18.96 -15.25
C GLU A 131 10.18 -17.66 -14.66
N GLU A 132 9.52 -16.52 -14.91
CA GLU A 132 9.93 -15.23 -14.37
C GLU A 132 9.86 -15.21 -12.84
N ALA A 133 8.86 -15.87 -12.25
CA ALA A 133 8.73 -15.96 -10.80
C ALA A 133 9.84 -16.81 -10.18
N VAL A 134 10.19 -17.94 -10.82
CA VAL A 134 11.34 -18.78 -10.43
C VAL A 134 12.66 -18.01 -10.49
N ALA A 135 12.90 -17.26 -11.57
CA ALA A 135 14.11 -16.46 -11.73
C ALA A 135 14.24 -15.38 -10.65
N VAL A 136 13.13 -14.68 -10.37
CA VAL A 136 13.07 -13.67 -9.30
C VAL A 136 13.28 -14.31 -7.92
N GLY A 137 12.64 -15.45 -7.67
CA GLY A 137 12.77 -16.23 -6.44
C GLY A 137 14.20 -16.66 -6.17
N LYS A 138 14.85 -17.33 -7.13
CA LYS A 138 16.27 -17.74 -7.05
C LYS A 138 17.20 -16.57 -6.71
N THR A 139 16.91 -15.39 -7.26
CA THR A 139 17.73 -14.19 -7.02
C THR A 139 17.50 -13.60 -5.63
N ARG A 140 16.28 -13.67 -5.09
CA ARG A 140 15.86 -12.87 -3.92
C ARG A 140 15.71 -13.67 -2.62
N THR A 141 15.58 -14.98 -2.71
CA THR A 141 15.37 -15.84 -1.54
C THR A 141 16.43 -16.95 -1.53
N PRO A 142 17.68 -16.61 -1.14
CA PRO A 142 18.75 -17.60 -1.01
C PRO A 142 18.42 -18.59 0.12
N GLY A 143 18.84 -19.84 -0.04
CA GLY A 143 18.55 -20.92 0.93
C GLY A 143 17.28 -21.72 0.65
N ILE A 144 16.62 -21.47 -0.49
CA ILE A 144 15.49 -22.27 -0.99
C ILE A 144 15.91 -22.88 -2.33
N GLU A 145 15.60 -24.16 -2.52
CA GLU A 145 15.80 -24.84 -3.80
C GLU A 145 14.57 -24.66 -4.70
N TRP A 146 14.75 -24.00 -5.84
CA TRP A 146 13.67 -23.62 -6.75
C TRP A 146 13.55 -24.57 -7.94
N HIS A 147 12.35 -25.11 -8.11
CA HIS A 147 11.94 -26.04 -9.16
C HIS A 147 10.93 -25.38 -10.09
N GLN A 148 11.13 -25.50 -11.39
CA GLN A 148 10.22 -24.97 -12.39
C GLN A 148 9.30 -26.08 -12.90
N GLY A 149 7.98 -25.87 -12.79
CA GLY A 149 6.99 -26.84 -13.27
C GLY A 149 5.61 -26.58 -12.68
N TRP A 150 4.57 -27.08 -13.36
CA TRP A 150 3.20 -27.01 -12.88
C TRP A 150 2.83 -28.25 -12.08
N TYR A 151 2.18 -28.03 -10.94
CA TYR A 151 1.69 -29.13 -10.12
C TYR A 151 0.60 -29.93 -10.85
N GLY A 152 0.74 -31.26 -10.86
CA GLY A 152 -0.14 -32.17 -11.61
C GLY A 152 0.42 -32.59 -12.97
N GLU A 153 1.48 -31.94 -13.46
CA GLU A 153 2.24 -32.38 -14.64
C GLU A 153 3.45 -33.24 -14.22
N PRO A 154 4.07 -34.02 -15.13
CA PRO A 154 5.32 -34.72 -14.84
C PRO A 154 6.42 -33.71 -14.46
N LEU A 155 7.00 -33.88 -13.25
CA LEU A 155 8.03 -32.99 -12.71
C LEU A 155 9.40 -33.68 -12.72
N ASP A 156 10.37 -33.07 -13.40
CA ASP A 156 11.75 -33.56 -13.42
C ASP A 156 12.60 -32.90 -12.33
N GLY A 157 13.33 -33.70 -11.55
CA GLY A 157 14.33 -33.22 -10.59
C GLY A 157 13.79 -32.76 -9.23
N VAL A 158 12.48 -32.84 -8.98
CA VAL A 158 11.88 -32.50 -7.67
C VAL A 158 12.03 -33.70 -6.72
N PRO A 159 12.62 -33.53 -5.52
CA PRO A 159 12.78 -34.63 -4.57
C PRO A 159 11.48 -34.99 -3.87
N PHE A 160 11.40 -36.23 -3.35
CA PHE A 160 10.37 -36.59 -2.37
C PHE A 160 10.49 -35.71 -1.13
N VAL A 161 9.35 -35.20 -0.66
CA VAL A 161 9.27 -34.29 0.48
C VAL A 161 8.52 -34.90 1.65
N ASP A 162 8.81 -34.38 2.84
CA ASP A 162 8.19 -34.78 4.11
C ASP A 162 6.94 -33.95 4.40
N VAL A 163 6.91 -32.72 3.86
CA VAL A 163 5.78 -31.81 3.94
C VAL A 163 5.51 -31.17 2.58
N ALA A 164 4.26 -31.20 2.14
CA ALA A 164 3.78 -30.45 0.99
C ALA A 164 2.86 -29.32 1.46
N LEU A 165 3.22 -28.07 1.14
CA LEU A 165 2.45 -26.88 1.43
C LEU A 165 1.72 -26.46 0.15
N MET A 166 0.41 -26.74 0.12
CA MET A 166 -0.50 -26.26 -0.92
C MET A 166 -1.25 -25.05 -0.39
N LEU A 167 -0.50 -23.96 -0.23
CA LEU A 167 -0.99 -22.70 0.33
C LEU A 167 -1.23 -21.81 -0.85
N SER A 168 -2.51 -21.63 -1.23
CA SER A 168 -2.87 -20.89 -2.44
C SER A 168 -2.22 -19.50 -2.49
N VAL A 169 -1.11 -19.45 -3.23
CA VAL A 169 -0.47 -18.24 -3.76
C VAL A 169 -0.31 -18.36 -5.28
N LEU A 170 -0.66 -19.51 -5.88
CA LEU A 170 -0.86 -19.62 -7.33
C LEU A 170 -2.33 -19.38 -7.72
N PRO A 171 -2.59 -18.53 -8.74
CA PRO A 171 -3.87 -18.28 -9.34
C PRO A 171 -4.21 -19.54 -10.10
N GLU A 172 -5.16 -20.32 -9.63
CA GLU A 172 -5.76 -21.31 -10.49
C GLU A 172 -6.92 -20.58 -11.17
N GLY A 173 -6.73 -20.26 -12.44
CA GLY A 173 -7.62 -19.44 -13.28
C GLY A 173 -8.99 -20.07 -13.49
N TYR A 174 -9.76 -20.15 -12.41
CA TYR A 174 -11.15 -20.61 -12.34
C TYR A 174 -12.04 -19.57 -11.67
N LEU A 175 -11.58 -18.32 -11.61
CA LEU A 175 -12.44 -17.20 -11.26
C LEU A 175 -13.37 -16.95 -12.43
N GLY A 176 -14.49 -17.65 -12.48
CA GLY A 176 -15.67 -17.22 -13.21
C GLY A 176 -16.59 -16.39 -12.30
N ASN A 177 -17.87 -16.30 -12.66
CA ASN A 177 -18.91 -15.79 -11.76
C ASN A 177 -19.30 -16.83 -10.69
N LEU A 178 -18.31 -17.37 -9.97
CA LEU A 178 -18.55 -18.37 -8.94
C LEU A 178 -19.06 -17.73 -7.65
N PRO A 179 -20.03 -18.35 -6.96
CA PRO A 179 -20.48 -17.89 -5.65
C PRO A 179 -19.37 -18.03 -4.59
N ALA A 180 -19.48 -17.26 -3.51
CA ALA A 180 -18.49 -17.23 -2.43
C ALA A 180 -18.28 -18.59 -1.72
N ARG A 181 -19.27 -19.49 -1.80
CA ARG A 181 -19.19 -20.88 -1.34
C ARG A 181 -19.84 -21.77 -2.39
N LEU A 182 -19.17 -22.87 -2.70
CA LEU A 182 -19.71 -23.96 -3.52
C LEU A 182 -20.09 -25.12 -2.62
N ASP A 183 -21.15 -25.84 -2.98
CA ASP A 183 -21.38 -27.15 -2.37
C ASP A 183 -20.26 -28.14 -2.74
N THR A 184 -20.22 -29.30 -2.08
CA THR A 184 -19.10 -30.25 -2.23
C THR A 184 -18.98 -30.78 -3.66
N GLU A 185 -20.09 -31.02 -4.35
CA GLU A 185 -20.08 -31.61 -5.71
C GLU A 185 -19.73 -30.57 -6.78
N GLU A 186 -20.24 -29.34 -6.66
CA GLU A 186 -19.84 -28.21 -7.50
C GLU A 186 -18.37 -27.85 -7.25
N PHE A 187 -17.91 -27.88 -5.99
CA PHE A 187 -16.52 -27.63 -5.62
C PHE A 187 -15.58 -28.66 -6.24
N TYR A 188 -15.90 -29.96 -6.16
CA TYR A 188 -15.13 -31.01 -6.83
C TYR A 188 -15.15 -30.89 -8.35
N ARG A 189 -16.32 -30.58 -8.94
CA ARG A 189 -16.45 -30.41 -10.40
C ARG A 189 -15.64 -29.23 -10.92
N HIS A 190 -15.62 -28.12 -10.19
CA HIS A 190 -14.96 -26.89 -10.65
C HIS A 190 -13.46 -26.89 -10.43
N PHE A 191 -12.99 -27.48 -9.33
CA PHE A 191 -11.58 -27.44 -8.94
C PHE A 191 -10.86 -28.78 -9.09
N GLU A 192 -11.57 -29.87 -9.37
CA GLU A 192 -10.98 -31.22 -9.55
C GLU A 192 -10.10 -31.63 -8.35
N ILE A 193 -10.52 -31.24 -7.14
CA ILE A 193 -9.71 -31.37 -5.92
C ILE A 193 -9.25 -32.81 -5.65
N PRO A 194 -10.11 -33.85 -5.76
CA PRO A 194 -9.66 -35.23 -5.58
C PRO A 194 -8.57 -35.63 -6.58
N GLN A 195 -8.67 -35.21 -7.85
CA GLN A 195 -7.68 -35.50 -8.89
C GLN A 195 -6.36 -34.76 -8.63
N ARG A 196 -6.42 -33.48 -8.24
CA ARG A 196 -5.23 -32.71 -7.88
C ARG A 196 -4.51 -33.30 -6.69
N LEU A 197 -5.23 -33.63 -5.62
CA LEU A 197 -4.65 -34.26 -4.43
C LEU A 197 -4.04 -35.63 -4.74
N ALA A 198 -4.58 -36.35 -5.72
CA ALA A 198 -3.98 -37.61 -6.17
C ALA A 198 -2.59 -37.45 -6.78
N ALA A 199 -2.27 -36.29 -7.36
CA ALA A 199 -0.95 -35.98 -7.90
C ALA A 199 0.13 -35.78 -6.82
N LEU A 200 -0.23 -35.83 -5.52
CA LEU A 200 0.76 -35.94 -4.43
C LEU A 200 1.49 -37.29 -4.44
N SER A 201 0.90 -38.32 -5.06
CA SER A 201 1.56 -39.61 -5.27
C SER A 201 2.82 -39.42 -6.12
N GLY A 202 3.99 -39.72 -5.54
CA GLY A 202 5.29 -39.48 -6.19
C GLY A 202 5.98 -38.18 -5.77
N LEU A 203 5.31 -37.32 -5.00
CA LEU A 203 5.88 -36.07 -4.48
C LEU A 203 5.98 -36.08 -2.94
N LEU A 204 4.89 -36.45 -2.26
CA LEU A 204 4.81 -36.54 -0.80
C LEU A 204 5.06 -37.99 -0.37
N ARG A 205 6.00 -38.21 0.55
CA ARG A 205 6.29 -39.56 1.07
C ARG A 205 5.09 -40.14 1.86
N PRO A 206 4.93 -41.46 1.94
CA PRO A 206 4.02 -42.09 2.90
C PRO A 206 4.23 -41.57 4.33
N GLY A 207 3.15 -41.25 5.03
CA GLY A 207 3.15 -40.61 6.35
C GLY A 207 3.55 -39.12 6.38
N GLY A 208 3.95 -38.55 5.23
CA GLY A 208 4.26 -37.14 5.04
C GLY A 208 3.03 -36.25 5.25
N LEU A 209 3.27 -35.00 5.64
CA LEU A 209 2.22 -34.05 5.99
C LEU A 209 1.82 -33.21 4.77
N LEU A 210 0.54 -33.26 4.39
CA LEU A 210 -0.05 -32.26 3.53
C LEU A 210 -0.62 -31.13 4.39
N VAL A 211 -0.33 -29.88 4.00
CA VAL A 211 -1.02 -28.70 4.53
C VAL A 211 -1.65 -27.95 3.37
N TYR A 212 -2.98 -27.92 3.36
CA TYR A 212 -3.76 -27.21 2.36
C TYR A 212 -4.33 -25.92 2.96
N GLY A 213 -4.08 -24.79 2.30
CA GLY A 213 -4.60 -23.48 2.66
C GLY A 213 -5.21 -22.80 1.44
N HIS A 214 -6.41 -22.25 1.60
CA HIS A 214 -7.16 -21.66 0.49
C HIS A 214 -6.99 -20.13 0.46
N GLY A 215 -6.87 -19.55 -0.73
CA GLY A 215 -6.59 -18.12 -0.92
C GLY A 215 -7.87 -17.25 -0.94
N PRO A 216 -7.74 -15.93 -1.18
CA PRO A 216 -8.85 -14.98 -1.23
C PRO A 216 -9.81 -15.16 -2.44
N PHE A 217 -9.48 -16.05 -3.38
CA PHE A 217 -9.99 -16.01 -4.76
C PHE A 217 -10.80 -17.24 -5.20
N LEU A 218 -11.45 -17.99 -4.30
CA LEU A 218 -12.13 -19.23 -4.70
C LEU A 218 -13.41 -19.45 -3.87
N GLY A 219 -14.38 -20.17 -4.44
CA GLY A 219 -15.60 -20.60 -3.73
C GLY A 219 -15.20 -21.61 -2.65
N LYS A 220 -15.23 -21.21 -1.38
CA LYS A 220 -14.56 -21.93 -0.29
C LYS A 220 -15.40 -23.11 0.20
N ASN A 221 -14.83 -24.32 0.20
CA ASN A 221 -15.40 -25.48 0.89
C ASN A 221 -14.31 -26.37 1.52
N PHE A 222 -13.83 -25.97 2.70
CA PHE A 222 -12.82 -26.73 3.46
C PHE A 222 -13.33 -28.09 3.96
N GLU A 223 -14.65 -28.25 4.05
CA GLU A 223 -15.29 -29.53 4.37
C GLU A 223 -15.06 -30.54 3.26
N ALA A 224 -15.33 -30.13 2.02
CA ALA A 224 -15.05 -30.92 0.83
C ALA A 224 -13.56 -31.30 0.72
N VAL A 225 -12.62 -30.40 1.02
CA VAL A 225 -11.19 -30.77 1.00
C VAL A 225 -10.87 -31.84 2.05
N GLY A 226 -11.38 -31.69 3.28
CA GLY A 226 -11.20 -32.69 4.33
C GLY A 226 -11.82 -34.04 3.96
N GLU A 227 -13.02 -34.03 3.39
CA GLU A 227 -13.69 -35.23 2.87
C GLU A 227 -12.89 -35.88 1.74
N ALA A 228 -12.36 -35.10 0.79
CA ALA A 228 -11.54 -35.62 -0.30
C ALA A 228 -10.28 -36.31 0.22
N LEU A 229 -9.61 -35.73 1.22
CA LEU A 229 -8.45 -36.35 1.87
C LEU A 229 -8.82 -37.68 2.53
N ILE A 230 -9.93 -37.73 3.26
CA ILE A 230 -10.43 -38.96 3.89
C ILE A 230 -10.76 -40.02 2.82
N ARG A 231 -11.44 -39.64 1.73
CA ARG A 231 -11.78 -40.54 0.60
C ARG A 231 -10.52 -41.12 -0.05
N LEU A 232 -9.48 -40.29 -0.22
CA LEU A 232 -8.18 -40.72 -0.76
C LEU A 232 -7.35 -41.56 0.23
N GLY A 233 -7.80 -41.69 1.48
CA GLY A 233 -7.17 -42.53 2.50
C GLY A 233 -6.19 -41.81 3.42
N PHE A 234 -6.14 -40.48 3.42
CA PHE A 234 -5.30 -39.73 4.36
C PHE A 234 -5.75 -39.96 5.81
N SER A 235 -4.77 -40.04 6.72
CA SER A 235 -4.99 -40.13 8.17
C SER A 235 -4.77 -38.79 8.86
N ASP A 236 -5.16 -38.68 10.14
CA ASP A 236 -5.02 -37.46 10.94
C ASP A 236 -5.62 -36.19 10.30
N VAL A 237 -6.71 -36.35 9.53
CA VAL A 237 -7.34 -35.21 8.84
C VAL A 237 -7.96 -34.26 9.86
N ARG A 238 -7.42 -33.05 9.94
CA ARG A 238 -7.84 -32.04 10.91
C ARG A 238 -7.76 -30.63 10.34
N ARG A 239 -8.46 -29.71 10.99
CA ARG A 239 -8.50 -28.30 10.61
C ARG A 239 -7.85 -27.44 11.69
N VAL A 240 -7.13 -26.40 11.27
CA VAL A 240 -6.53 -25.39 12.15
C VAL A 240 -6.96 -24.01 11.66
N GLY A 241 -7.42 -23.15 12.57
CA GLY A 241 -7.99 -21.84 12.26
C GLY A 241 -9.52 -21.83 12.19
N GLU A 242 -10.09 -20.64 11.94
CA GLU A 242 -11.53 -20.39 11.97
C GLU A 242 -11.97 -19.44 10.84
N GLY A 243 -13.26 -19.51 10.48
CA GLY A 243 -13.86 -18.62 9.49
C GLY A 243 -13.30 -18.81 8.08
N GLU A 244 -12.62 -17.78 7.56
CA GLU A 244 -12.03 -17.78 6.22
C GLU A 244 -10.54 -18.19 6.20
N TYR A 245 -9.94 -18.30 7.38
CA TYR A 245 -8.52 -18.61 7.57
C TYR A 245 -8.40 -20.01 8.17
N VAL A 246 -8.41 -21.02 7.31
CA VAL A 246 -8.40 -22.43 7.70
C VAL A 246 -7.32 -23.16 6.93
N LEU A 247 -6.53 -23.95 7.65
CA LEU A 247 -5.65 -24.97 7.10
C LEU A 247 -6.30 -26.35 7.27
N VAL A 248 -6.34 -27.14 6.21
CA VAL A 248 -6.71 -28.56 6.26
C VAL A 248 -5.43 -29.38 6.18
N LEU A 249 -5.21 -30.22 7.18
CA LEU A 249 -4.03 -31.08 7.27
C LEU A 249 -4.44 -32.53 7.08
N GLY A 250 -3.52 -33.34 6.56
CA GLY A 250 -3.66 -34.79 6.51
C GLY A 250 -2.32 -35.48 6.30
N ARG A 251 -2.20 -36.72 6.76
CA ARG A 251 -1.03 -37.56 6.53
C ARG A 251 -1.25 -38.54 5.37
N MET A 252 -0.30 -38.52 4.44
CA MET A 252 -0.31 -39.35 3.24
C MET A 252 -0.37 -40.85 3.60
N PRO A 253 -1.26 -41.65 2.98
CA PRO A 253 -1.25 -43.10 3.14
C PRO A 253 -0.10 -43.76 2.36
N GLU A 254 0.12 -45.06 2.58
CA GLU A 254 1.05 -45.87 1.76
C GLU A 254 0.61 -45.93 0.29
N GLU A 255 -0.70 -46.05 0.04
CA GLU A 255 -1.30 -46.01 -1.29
C GLU A 255 -2.58 -45.18 -1.26
N LEU A 256 -2.75 -44.30 -2.25
CA LEU A 256 -3.97 -43.50 -2.38
C LEU A 256 -5.14 -44.35 -2.89
N ARG A 257 -6.30 -44.17 -2.27
CA ARG A 257 -7.55 -44.79 -2.70
C ARG A 257 -8.18 -43.95 -3.80
N LEU A 258 -7.81 -44.24 -5.04
CA LEU A 258 -8.48 -43.70 -6.23
C LEU A 258 -9.79 -44.45 -6.44
N GLU A 259 -10.84 -44.12 -5.68
CA GLU A 259 -12.19 -44.51 -6.11
C GLU A 259 -12.51 -43.79 -7.42
N ALA A 260 -12.87 -44.54 -8.46
CA ALA A 260 -13.23 -43.97 -9.75
C ALA A 260 -14.46 -43.05 -9.58
N PRO A 261 -14.53 -41.89 -10.27
CA PRO A 261 -15.77 -41.14 -10.33
C PRO A 261 -16.85 -42.08 -10.88
N VAL A 262 -17.98 -42.17 -10.18
CA VAL A 262 -19.14 -42.94 -10.64
C VAL A 262 -19.55 -42.37 -11.99
N LYS A 263 -19.06 -43.01 -13.07
CA LYS A 263 -19.72 -42.94 -14.36
C LYS A 263 -21.13 -43.41 -14.10
N ALA A 264 -22.11 -42.65 -14.58
CA ALA A 264 -23.45 -43.15 -14.80
C ALA A 264 -23.34 -44.46 -15.60
N GLN A 265 -23.33 -45.58 -14.90
CA GLN A 265 -23.48 -46.90 -15.48
C GLN A 265 -24.95 -47.22 -15.37
N GLU A 266 -25.56 -47.26 -16.55
CA GLU A 266 -26.77 -47.97 -16.86
C GLU A 266 -26.92 -49.23 -16.00
N ALA A 267 -28.16 -49.39 -15.53
CA ALA A 267 -28.67 -50.53 -14.81
C ALA A 267 -28.09 -51.86 -15.34
N LYS A 268 -27.30 -52.53 -14.49
CA LYS A 268 -27.14 -53.97 -14.56
C LYS A 268 -27.55 -54.60 -13.23
N ALA A 269 -28.48 -55.52 -13.36
CA ALA A 269 -29.30 -56.11 -12.32
C ALA A 269 -28.51 -56.74 -11.15
N PRO A 270 -29.05 -56.72 -9.93
CA PRO A 270 -28.50 -57.47 -8.81
C PRO A 270 -28.78 -58.98 -8.97
N PRO A 271 -27.89 -59.87 -8.46
CA PRO A 271 -28.12 -61.30 -8.48
C PRO A 271 -29.19 -61.71 -7.46
N ALA A 272 -29.85 -62.81 -7.77
CA ALA A 272 -31.01 -63.34 -7.08
C ALA A 272 -30.77 -63.63 -5.59
N VAL A 273 -31.63 -63.03 -4.75
CA VAL A 273 -31.95 -63.52 -3.41
C VAL A 273 -33.18 -64.43 -3.55
N PRO A 274 -33.23 -65.61 -2.91
CA PRO A 274 -34.36 -66.52 -3.07
C PRO A 274 -35.63 -65.87 -2.52
N VAL A 275 -36.64 -65.77 -3.38
CA VAL A 275 -37.99 -65.33 -3.06
C VAL A 275 -38.64 -66.37 -2.14
N LEU A 276 -38.86 -66.00 -0.88
CA LEU A 276 -39.91 -66.62 -0.08
C LEU A 276 -41.25 -66.12 -0.62
N THR A 277 -42.05 -67.07 -1.07
CA THR A 277 -43.40 -66.89 -1.57
C THR A 277 -44.32 -66.64 -0.37
N GLU A 278 -44.77 -65.41 -0.18
CA GLU A 278 -45.98 -65.14 0.60
C GLU A 278 -47.01 -64.44 -0.29
N THR A 279 -48.06 -65.19 -0.57
CA THR A 279 -49.23 -64.78 -1.32
C THR A 279 -50.06 -63.83 -0.43
N GLN A 280 -50.02 -62.53 -0.68
CA GLN A 280 -50.96 -61.57 -0.08
C GLN A 280 -51.83 -60.94 -1.17
N ALA A 281 -53.14 -60.99 -0.95
CA ALA A 281 -54.17 -60.60 -1.90
C ALA A 281 -54.05 -59.13 -2.32
N ALA A 282 -54.20 -58.86 -3.62
CA ALA A 282 -54.12 -57.52 -4.19
C ALA A 282 -55.29 -56.64 -3.70
N VAL A 283 -54.99 -55.51 -3.05
CA VAL A 283 -55.97 -54.49 -2.66
C VAL A 283 -56.44 -53.70 -3.87
N SER A 284 -57.75 -53.44 -3.93
CA SER A 284 -58.35 -52.61 -4.98
C SER A 284 -58.00 -51.11 -4.78
N VAL A 285 -57.94 -50.35 -5.88
CA VAL A 285 -57.58 -48.92 -5.84
C VAL A 285 -58.55 -48.12 -4.97
N ASP A 286 -59.85 -48.47 -4.99
CA ASP A 286 -60.89 -47.78 -4.23
C ASP A 286 -60.77 -48.04 -2.71
N GLU A 287 -60.41 -49.26 -2.32
CA GLU A 287 -60.14 -49.60 -0.91
C GLU A 287 -58.89 -48.87 -0.39
N ALA A 288 -57.83 -48.81 -1.20
CA ALA A 288 -56.62 -48.07 -0.84
C ALA A 288 -56.86 -46.55 -0.73
N TRP A 289 -57.76 -46.01 -1.56
CA TRP A 289 -58.16 -44.62 -1.52
C TRP A 289 -58.96 -44.30 -0.25
N ALA A 290 -59.92 -45.15 0.12
CA ALA A 290 -60.71 -45.00 1.34
C ALA A 290 -59.84 -45.06 2.62
N LEU A 291 -58.84 -45.94 2.64
CA LEU A 291 -57.87 -46.02 3.75
C LEU A 291 -57.01 -44.75 3.86
N LEU A 292 -56.62 -44.16 2.73
CA LEU A 292 -55.83 -42.93 2.70
C LEU A 292 -56.64 -41.71 3.15
N GLU A 293 -57.91 -41.62 2.75
CA GLU A 293 -58.84 -40.57 3.22
C GLU A 293 -59.18 -40.72 4.71
N GLY A 294 -59.26 -41.96 5.21
CA GLY A 294 -59.42 -42.28 6.63
C GLY A 294 -58.16 -42.02 7.49
N GLY A 295 -57.03 -41.65 6.89
CA GLY A 295 -55.78 -41.36 7.61
C GLY A 295 -55.00 -42.59 8.08
N ASP A 296 -55.39 -43.80 7.66
CA ASP A 296 -54.72 -45.05 8.04
C ASP A 296 -53.54 -45.36 7.10
N TYR A 297 -52.54 -44.49 7.11
CA TYR A 297 -51.39 -44.57 6.22
C TYR A 297 -50.56 -45.84 6.45
N ALA A 298 -50.47 -46.34 7.69
CA ALA A 298 -49.73 -47.55 7.99
C ALA A 298 -50.34 -48.79 7.31
N THR A 299 -51.67 -48.92 7.33
CA THR A 299 -52.38 -49.99 6.63
C THR A 299 -52.25 -49.86 5.11
N VAL A 300 -52.25 -48.64 4.56
CA VAL A 300 -51.95 -48.41 3.14
C VAL A 300 -50.56 -48.92 2.77
N LEU A 301 -49.53 -48.67 3.60
CA LEU A 301 -48.16 -49.13 3.34
C LEU A 301 -47.95 -50.63 3.53
N ALA A 302 -48.70 -51.25 4.44
CA ALA A 302 -48.67 -52.70 4.65
C ALA A 302 -49.33 -53.45 3.48
N ARG A 303 -50.38 -52.88 2.89
CA ARG A 303 -51.18 -53.56 1.85
C ARG A 303 -50.73 -53.28 0.41
N ILE A 304 -50.08 -52.15 0.15
CA ILE A 304 -49.54 -51.84 -1.19
C ILE A 304 -48.04 -52.13 -1.20
N PRO A 305 -47.54 -53.10 -1.97
CA PRO A 305 -46.11 -53.42 -1.99
C PRO A 305 -45.29 -52.28 -2.61
N ALA A 306 -44.00 -52.18 -2.25
CA ALA A 306 -43.10 -51.16 -2.80
C ALA A 306 -42.89 -51.27 -4.32
N SER A 307 -43.08 -52.47 -4.88
CA SER A 307 -43.00 -52.74 -6.33
C SER A 307 -44.27 -52.38 -7.11
N ALA A 308 -45.33 -51.89 -6.45
CA ALA A 308 -46.56 -51.49 -7.13
C ALA A 308 -46.31 -50.36 -8.13
N GLY A 309 -46.93 -50.43 -9.32
CA GLY A 309 -46.90 -49.39 -10.35
C GLY A 309 -48.24 -48.66 -10.48
N GLY A 310 -48.26 -47.55 -11.21
CA GLY A 310 -49.49 -46.82 -11.55
C GLY A 310 -50.21 -46.22 -10.33
N ARG A 311 -51.55 -46.28 -10.31
CA ARG A 311 -52.39 -45.58 -9.30
C ARG A 311 -52.20 -46.07 -7.87
N LEU A 312 -51.85 -47.34 -7.67
CA LEU A 312 -51.52 -47.87 -6.33
C LEU A 312 -50.18 -47.31 -5.83
N SER A 313 -49.20 -47.12 -6.72
CA SER A 313 -47.93 -46.46 -6.37
C SER A 313 -48.13 -44.99 -6.01
N TYR A 314 -49.02 -44.30 -6.73
CA TYR A 314 -49.44 -42.93 -6.41
C TYR A 314 -50.02 -42.81 -4.99
N LEU A 315 -50.93 -43.73 -4.63
CA LEU A 315 -51.54 -43.79 -3.29
C LEU A 315 -50.51 -44.12 -2.20
N ARG A 316 -49.60 -45.06 -2.47
CA ARG A 316 -48.48 -45.38 -1.57
C ARG A 316 -47.59 -44.15 -1.36
N GLY A 317 -47.24 -43.43 -2.43
CA GLY A 317 -46.46 -42.20 -2.37
C GLY A 317 -47.13 -41.12 -1.51
N ARG A 318 -48.43 -40.91 -1.67
CA ARG A 318 -49.23 -39.98 -0.85
C ARG A 318 -49.22 -40.34 0.64
N ALA A 319 -49.36 -41.63 0.97
CA ALA A 319 -49.28 -42.11 2.35
C ALA A 319 -47.89 -41.91 2.95
N LEU A 320 -46.83 -42.16 2.18
CA LEU A 320 -45.44 -41.94 2.59
C LEU A 320 -45.14 -40.45 2.83
N MET A 321 -45.65 -39.54 1.99
CA MET A 321 -45.53 -38.09 2.21
C MET A 321 -46.22 -37.63 3.49
N ALA A 322 -47.41 -38.16 3.79
CA ALA A 322 -48.14 -37.83 5.02
C ALA A 322 -47.38 -38.29 6.29
N LEU A 323 -46.56 -39.33 6.17
CA LEU A 323 -45.68 -39.83 7.22
C LEU A 323 -44.27 -39.20 7.19
N SER A 324 -44.04 -38.17 6.38
CA SER A 324 -42.75 -37.48 6.20
C SER A 324 -41.60 -38.39 5.73
N ARG A 325 -41.91 -39.52 5.06
CA ARG A 325 -40.93 -40.45 4.46
C ARG A 325 -40.67 -40.09 3.00
N PHE A 326 -40.04 -38.93 2.79
CA PHE A 326 -39.97 -38.28 1.47
C PHE A 326 -39.15 -39.03 0.42
N GLU A 327 -38.08 -39.72 0.80
CA GLU A 327 -37.24 -40.49 -0.13
C GLU A 327 -38.02 -41.70 -0.70
N GLU A 328 -38.68 -42.45 0.17
CA GLU A 328 -39.53 -43.57 -0.25
C GLU A 328 -40.76 -43.09 -1.03
N ALA A 329 -41.31 -41.93 -0.65
CA ALA A 329 -42.42 -41.33 -1.37
C ALA A 329 -42.03 -40.96 -2.81
N GLU A 330 -40.84 -40.40 -3.01
CA GLU A 330 -40.32 -40.03 -4.34
C GLU A 330 -40.19 -41.27 -5.24
N GLN A 331 -39.61 -42.36 -4.73
CA GLN A 331 -39.47 -43.63 -5.47
C GLN A 331 -40.82 -44.24 -5.83
N ALA A 332 -41.82 -44.17 -4.94
CA ALA A 332 -43.17 -44.65 -5.20
C ALA A 332 -43.90 -43.76 -6.24
N LEU A 333 -43.73 -42.44 -6.15
CA LEU A 333 -44.35 -41.50 -7.09
C LEU A 333 -43.72 -41.59 -8.50
N GLU A 334 -42.42 -41.85 -8.60
CA GLU A 334 -41.76 -42.11 -9.90
C GLU A 334 -42.38 -43.30 -10.62
N ARG A 335 -42.69 -44.38 -9.89
CA ARG A 335 -43.34 -45.60 -10.43
C ARG A 335 -44.81 -45.42 -10.79
N ALA A 336 -45.44 -44.31 -10.37
CA ALA A 336 -46.83 -44.00 -10.71
C ALA A 336 -46.97 -43.48 -12.14
N ALA A 337 -45.94 -42.82 -12.67
CA ALA A 337 -45.85 -42.29 -14.04
C ALA A 337 -47.08 -41.46 -14.49
N CYS A 338 -47.65 -40.63 -13.60
CA CYS A 338 -48.73 -39.68 -13.92
C CYS A 338 -48.35 -38.24 -13.56
N GLU A 339 -48.99 -37.26 -14.21
CA GLU A 339 -48.66 -35.83 -14.04
C GLU A 339 -48.86 -35.36 -12.60
N GLU A 340 -49.89 -35.84 -11.91
CA GLU A 340 -50.12 -35.51 -10.50
C GLU A 340 -49.08 -36.13 -9.56
N ALA A 341 -48.43 -37.23 -9.97
CA ALA A 341 -47.33 -37.80 -9.21
C ALA A 341 -46.08 -36.92 -9.34
N GLU A 342 -45.79 -36.42 -10.54
CA GLU A 342 -44.66 -35.51 -10.78
C GLU A 342 -44.79 -34.21 -9.96
N ASP A 343 -45.99 -33.63 -9.87
CA ASP A 343 -46.21 -32.44 -9.04
C ASP A 343 -45.99 -32.71 -7.53
N LEU A 344 -46.16 -33.94 -7.07
CA LEU A 344 -45.89 -34.35 -5.68
C LEU A 344 -44.43 -34.71 -5.44
N ARG A 345 -43.75 -35.33 -6.43
CA ARG A 345 -42.30 -35.60 -6.38
C ARG A 345 -41.52 -34.32 -6.13
N VAL A 346 -41.93 -33.24 -6.77
CA VAL A 346 -41.33 -31.92 -6.62
C VAL A 346 -41.43 -31.38 -5.19
N LEU A 347 -42.52 -31.67 -4.47
CA LEU A 347 -42.67 -31.34 -3.05
C LEU A 347 -41.76 -32.22 -2.18
N CYS A 348 -41.61 -33.51 -2.51
CA CYS A 348 -40.63 -34.38 -1.84
C CYS A 348 -39.21 -33.86 -2.01
N TRP A 349 -38.81 -33.46 -3.22
CA TRP A 349 -37.48 -32.88 -3.49
C TRP A 349 -37.25 -31.61 -2.65
N ALA A 350 -38.27 -30.74 -2.53
CA ALA A 350 -38.18 -29.55 -1.69
C ALA A 350 -37.95 -29.88 -0.20
N GLU A 351 -38.62 -30.90 0.35
CA GLU A 351 -38.46 -31.32 1.75
C GLU A 351 -37.14 -32.08 1.99
N MET A 352 -36.57 -32.73 0.97
CA MET A 352 -35.26 -33.42 1.03
C MET A 352 -34.05 -32.47 0.86
N GLY A 353 -34.27 -31.19 0.56
CA GLY A 353 -33.18 -30.25 0.31
C GLY A 353 -32.65 -30.25 -1.13
N GLU A 354 -33.28 -30.99 -2.04
CA GLU A 354 -32.95 -31.10 -3.47
C GLU A 354 -33.46 -29.87 -4.25
N TYR A 355 -33.05 -28.68 -3.81
CA TYR A 355 -33.61 -27.40 -4.21
C TYR A 355 -33.44 -27.09 -5.70
N GLN A 356 -32.27 -27.37 -6.27
CA GLN A 356 -31.99 -27.13 -7.69
C GLN A 356 -32.89 -27.98 -8.59
N ARG A 357 -33.15 -29.23 -8.20
CA ARG A 357 -34.02 -30.17 -8.93
C ARG A 357 -35.49 -29.77 -8.85
N ALA A 358 -35.95 -29.28 -7.70
CA ALA A 358 -37.33 -28.85 -7.49
C ALA A 358 -37.67 -27.50 -8.15
N LEU A 359 -36.68 -26.62 -8.35
CA LEU A 359 -36.89 -25.21 -8.64
C LEU A 359 -37.72 -24.95 -9.90
N THR A 360 -37.27 -25.42 -11.07
CA THR A 360 -37.89 -25.11 -12.36
C THR A 360 -39.37 -25.51 -12.40
N ARG A 361 -39.69 -26.69 -11.84
CA ARG A 361 -41.07 -27.19 -11.82
C ARG A 361 -41.92 -26.45 -10.78
N LEU A 362 -41.38 -26.12 -9.60
CA LEU A 362 -42.10 -25.30 -8.62
C LEU A 362 -42.42 -23.89 -9.12
N GLU A 363 -41.54 -23.26 -9.88
CA GLU A 363 -41.80 -21.95 -10.47
C GLU A 363 -43.05 -21.99 -11.37
N THR A 364 -43.21 -23.03 -12.19
CA THR A 364 -44.42 -23.22 -13.01
C THR A 364 -45.67 -23.49 -12.18
N LEU A 365 -45.55 -24.28 -11.11
CA LEU A 365 -46.66 -24.69 -10.25
C LEU A 365 -47.08 -23.62 -9.24
N SER A 366 -46.25 -22.61 -8.97
CA SER A 366 -46.51 -21.53 -8.02
C SER A 366 -47.79 -20.74 -8.30
N SER A 367 -48.19 -20.67 -9.57
CA SER A 367 -49.46 -20.08 -10.03
C SER A 367 -50.69 -20.75 -9.40
N ARG A 368 -50.60 -22.03 -9.04
CA ARG A 368 -51.67 -22.80 -8.38
C ARG A 368 -51.84 -22.46 -6.90
N GLY A 369 -50.94 -21.67 -6.32
CA GLY A 369 -51.06 -21.13 -4.96
C GLY A 369 -50.85 -22.14 -3.82
N GLY A 370 -51.05 -21.66 -2.59
CA GLY A 370 -51.02 -22.46 -1.36
C GLY A 370 -49.70 -23.21 -1.15
N ARG A 371 -49.77 -24.54 -1.07
CA ARG A 371 -48.63 -25.43 -0.75
C ARG A 371 -47.46 -25.32 -1.72
N TYR A 372 -47.72 -25.02 -3.00
CA TYR A 372 -46.66 -24.90 -4.00
C TYR A 372 -45.87 -23.59 -3.83
N ARG A 373 -46.54 -22.50 -3.42
CA ARG A 373 -45.86 -21.24 -3.06
C ARG A 373 -45.08 -21.37 -1.76
N LEU A 374 -45.64 -22.08 -0.78
CA LEU A 374 -44.92 -22.40 0.46
C LEU A 374 -43.64 -23.21 0.16
N ALA A 375 -43.73 -24.25 -0.66
CA ALA A 375 -42.58 -25.06 -1.07
C ALA A 375 -41.56 -24.25 -1.89
N LEU A 376 -42.01 -23.46 -2.87
CA LEU A 376 -41.13 -22.58 -3.64
C LEU A 376 -40.44 -21.55 -2.74
N GLY A 377 -41.15 -20.97 -1.78
CA GLY A 377 -40.60 -20.05 -0.79
C GLY A 377 -39.51 -20.70 0.08
N ARG A 378 -39.71 -21.95 0.51
CA ARG A 378 -38.69 -22.74 1.24
C ARG A 378 -37.46 -23.02 0.36
N VAL A 379 -37.68 -23.39 -0.91
CA VAL A 379 -36.60 -23.62 -1.88
C VAL A 379 -35.78 -22.34 -2.12
N TYR A 380 -36.44 -21.19 -2.35
CA TYR A 380 -35.73 -19.91 -2.48
C TYR A 380 -34.98 -19.53 -1.21
N LEU A 381 -35.54 -19.80 -0.03
CA LEU A 381 -34.86 -19.55 1.25
C LEU A 381 -33.61 -20.43 1.40
N GLY A 382 -33.69 -21.70 1.01
CA GLY A 382 -32.58 -22.65 0.96
C GLY A 382 -31.47 -22.22 0.01
N LEU A 383 -31.83 -21.66 -1.15
CA LEU A 383 -30.91 -21.11 -2.16
C LEU A 383 -30.38 -19.70 -1.83
N GLY A 384 -30.81 -19.08 -0.73
CA GLY A 384 -30.39 -17.74 -0.32
C GLY A 384 -31.02 -16.59 -1.12
N ARG A 385 -32.08 -16.85 -1.91
CA ARG A 385 -32.89 -15.86 -2.64
C ARG A 385 -33.95 -15.25 -1.71
N LEU A 386 -33.48 -14.45 -0.75
CA LEU A 386 -34.28 -14.01 0.41
C LEU A 386 -35.53 -13.19 0.05
N SER A 387 -35.42 -12.28 -0.91
CA SER A 387 -36.55 -11.43 -1.30
C SER A 387 -37.63 -12.26 -1.99
N GLU A 388 -37.25 -13.10 -2.94
CA GLU A 388 -38.20 -13.99 -3.63
C GLU A 388 -38.79 -15.02 -2.68
N ALA A 389 -38.00 -15.56 -1.74
CA ALA A 389 -38.48 -16.43 -0.69
C ALA A 389 -39.56 -15.75 0.16
N LEU A 390 -39.26 -14.55 0.68
CA LEU A 390 -40.18 -13.82 1.55
C LEU A 390 -41.50 -13.51 0.83
N ARG A 391 -41.45 -13.09 -0.44
CA ARG A 391 -42.64 -12.86 -1.26
C ARG A 391 -43.50 -14.12 -1.38
N GLN A 392 -42.91 -15.24 -1.80
CA GLN A 392 -43.66 -16.48 -2.00
C GLN A 392 -44.22 -17.04 -0.69
N LEU A 393 -43.47 -16.95 0.41
CA LEU A 393 -43.90 -17.38 1.74
C LEU A 393 -45.06 -16.53 2.25
N TYR A 394 -44.99 -15.20 2.10
CA TYR A 394 -46.06 -14.29 2.51
C TYR A 394 -47.33 -14.51 1.68
N GLU A 395 -47.20 -14.52 0.34
CA GLU A 395 -48.33 -14.71 -0.58
C GLU A 395 -48.93 -16.13 -0.51
N SER A 396 -48.27 -17.10 0.14
CA SER A 396 -48.85 -18.42 0.36
C SER A 396 -50.08 -18.39 1.26
N GLY A 397 -50.18 -17.43 2.19
CA GLY A 397 -51.28 -17.30 3.15
C GLY A 397 -51.43 -18.45 4.16
N LEU A 398 -50.48 -19.40 4.16
CA LEU A 398 -50.55 -20.61 4.98
C LEU A 398 -49.92 -20.38 6.37
N PRO A 399 -50.51 -20.85 7.48
CA PRO A 399 -49.93 -20.73 8.83
C PRO A 399 -48.52 -21.32 8.95
N GLU A 400 -48.21 -22.35 8.17
CA GLU A 400 -46.93 -23.05 8.10
C GLU A 400 -45.80 -22.16 7.54
N SER A 401 -46.11 -21.02 6.91
CA SER A 401 -45.12 -20.07 6.40
C SER A 401 -44.52 -19.17 7.49
N ARG A 402 -45.13 -19.08 8.67
CA ARG A 402 -44.71 -18.16 9.75
C ARG A 402 -43.23 -18.33 10.16
N LEU A 403 -42.79 -19.57 10.37
CA LEU A 403 -41.40 -19.86 10.75
C LEU A 403 -40.42 -19.56 9.61
N PRO A 404 -40.65 -20.02 8.36
CA PRO A 404 -39.84 -19.61 7.21
C PRO A 404 -39.78 -18.08 6.99
N ILE A 405 -40.90 -17.36 7.18
CA ILE A 405 -40.93 -15.89 7.07
C ILE A 405 -40.01 -15.25 8.10
N LYS A 406 -40.11 -15.70 9.37
CA LYS A 406 -39.24 -15.20 10.44
C LYS A 406 -37.75 -15.42 10.09
N LEU A 407 -37.39 -16.62 9.64
CA LEU A 407 -36.02 -16.95 9.25
C LEU A 407 -35.55 -16.12 8.03
N ALA A 408 -36.42 -15.88 7.06
CA ALA A 408 -36.12 -15.04 5.90
C ALA A 408 -35.87 -13.58 6.31
N LEU A 409 -36.67 -13.04 7.23
CA LEU A 409 -36.51 -11.68 7.77
C LEU A 409 -35.21 -11.54 8.58
N GLU A 410 -34.89 -12.52 9.44
CA GLU A 410 -33.62 -12.53 10.21
C GLU A 410 -32.41 -12.49 9.27
N ARG A 411 -32.38 -13.36 8.25
CA ARG A 411 -31.29 -13.37 7.25
C ARG A 411 -31.23 -12.09 6.41
N LEU A 412 -32.39 -11.48 6.13
CA LEU A 412 -32.46 -10.21 5.38
C LEU A 412 -31.93 -9.06 6.24
N GLU A 413 -32.27 -9.03 7.53
CA GLU A 413 -31.77 -8.07 8.51
C GLU A 413 -30.25 -8.18 8.68
N GLU A 414 -29.71 -9.39 8.85
CA GLU A 414 -28.26 -9.63 8.91
C GLU A 414 -27.54 -9.13 7.65
N ARG A 415 -28.16 -9.33 6.47
CA ARG A 415 -27.61 -8.86 5.19
C ARG A 415 -27.68 -7.34 5.08
N ALA A 416 -28.78 -6.73 5.49
CA ALA A 416 -28.94 -5.28 5.53
C ALA A 416 -27.95 -4.63 6.51
N PHE A 417 -27.72 -5.24 7.68
CA PHE A 417 -26.73 -4.78 8.64
C PHE A 417 -25.31 -4.79 8.06
N ARG A 418 -24.94 -5.85 7.32
CA ARG A 418 -23.65 -5.92 6.61
C ARG A 418 -23.48 -4.79 5.59
N PHE A 419 -24.47 -4.56 4.73
CA PHE A 419 -24.42 -3.44 3.78
C PHE A 419 -24.32 -2.07 4.48
N GLY A 420 -25.03 -1.88 5.60
CA GLY A 420 -24.91 -0.67 6.41
C GLY A 420 -23.49 -0.46 6.96
N ARG A 421 -22.80 -1.52 7.40
CA ARG A 421 -21.40 -1.45 7.84
C ARG A 421 -20.42 -1.11 6.71
N GLU A 422 -20.74 -1.53 5.49
CA GLU A 422 -19.97 -1.22 4.28
C GLU A 422 -20.28 0.19 3.72
N GLY A 423 -21.30 0.86 4.26
CA GLY A 423 -21.74 2.19 3.84
C GLY A 423 -22.71 2.21 2.65
N ASP A 424 -23.18 1.05 2.19
CA ASP A 424 -24.16 0.96 1.10
C ASP A 424 -25.60 1.12 1.61
N TRP A 425 -25.92 2.35 2.02
CA TRP A 425 -27.24 2.72 2.51
C TRP A 425 -28.34 2.57 1.45
N SER A 426 -27.98 2.60 0.16
CA SER A 426 -28.92 2.43 -0.95
C SER A 426 -29.49 1.01 -1.00
N GLU A 427 -28.63 0.00 -0.79
CA GLU A 427 -29.00 -1.42 -0.75
C GLU A 427 -29.77 -1.76 0.53
N VAL A 428 -29.43 -1.13 1.67
CA VAL A 428 -30.23 -1.23 2.91
C VAL A 428 -31.65 -0.69 2.67
N SER A 429 -31.77 0.52 2.12
CA SER A 429 -33.08 1.13 1.86
C SER A 429 -33.92 0.30 0.91
N ARG A 430 -33.35 -0.21 -0.19
CA ARG A 430 -34.07 -1.07 -1.15
C ARG A 430 -34.63 -2.34 -0.51
N ARG A 431 -33.90 -2.94 0.45
CA ARG A 431 -34.33 -4.14 1.16
C ARG A 431 -35.43 -3.87 2.17
N VAL A 432 -35.31 -2.78 2.93
CA VAL A 432 -36.36 -2.38 3.89
C VAL A 432 -37.63 -1.97 3.15
N GLU A 433 -37.48 -1.22 2.06
CA GLU A 433 -38.60 -0.82 1.18
C GLU A 433 -39.31 -2.04 0.59
N PHE A 434 -38.56 -3.03 0.10
CA PHE A 434 -39.16 -4.28 -0.36
C PHE A 434 -40.03 -4.98 0.71
N VAL A 435 -39.59 -4.98 1.97
CA VAL A 435 -40.37 -5.55 3.08
C VAL A 435 -41.58 -4.67 3.40
N GLU A 436 -41.41 -3.34 3.43
CA GLU A 436 -42.49 -2.36 3.62
C GLU A 436 -43.59 -2.52 2.56
N ASP A 437 -43.21 -2.68 1.29
CA ASP A 437 -44.09 -2.87 0.14
C ASP A 437 -44.88 -4.17 0.20
N LEU A 438 -44.28 -5.25 0.73
CA LEU A 438 -44.97 -6.53 0.94
C LEU A 438 -46.01 -6.42 2.05
N SER A 439 -45.59 -5.95 3.22
CA SER A 439 -46.50 -5.57 4.30
C SER A 439 -45.72 -4.78 5.36
N PRO A 440 -46.24 -3.63 5.81
CA PRO A 440 -45.59 -2.86 6.85
C PRO A 440 -45.50 -3.57 8.22
N GLU A 441 -46.28 -4.63 8.44
CA GLU A 441 -46.26 -5.43 9.67
C GLU A 441 -45.05 -6.39 9.74
N LEU A 442 -44.41 -6.67 8.60
CA LEU A 442 -43.22 -7.53 8.53
C LEU A 442 -41.93 -6.80 8.91
N LEU A 443 -41.99 -5.47 9.07
CA LEU A 443 -40.84 -4.67 9.48
C LEU A 443 -40.50 -4.95 10.94
N THR A 444 -39.45 -5.75 11.15
CA THR A 444 -38.88 -6.00 12.47
C THR A 444 -38.29 -4.71 13.06
N ARG A 445 -38.10 -4.70 14.39
CA ARG A 445 -37.41 -3.59 15.09
C ARG A 445 -36.06 -3.27 14.43
N GLY A 446 -35.27 -4.29 14.08
CA GLY A 446 -33.96 -4.10 13.47
C GLY A 446 -34.04 -3.56 12.04
N LEU A 447 -34.99 -4.04 11.23
CA LEU A 447 -35.22 -3.48 9.89
C LEU A 447 -35.73 -2.03 9.93
N LEU A 448 -36.58 -1.67 10.90
CA LEU A 448 -37.00 -0.29 11.13
C LEU A 448 -35.81 0.59 11.52
N PHE A 449 -34.93 0.12 12.40
CA PHE A 449 -33.72 0.84 12.79
C PHE A 449 -32.77 1.05 11.61
N LEU A 450 -32.47 -0.01 10.85
CA LEU A 450 -31.62 0.06 9.67
C LEU A 450 -32.23 0.93 8.56
N GLY A 451 -33.55 0.85 8.38
CA GLY A 451 -34.30 1.70 7.46
C GLY A 451 -34.25 3.17 7.85
N LEU A 452 -34.40 3.48 9.13
CA LEU A 452 -34.27 4.85 9.66
C LEU A 452 -32.86 5.40 9.37
N GLN A 453 -31.81 4.63 9.67
CA GLN A 453 -30.43 5.05 9.39
C GLN A 453 -30.22 5.28 7.89
N ALA A 454 -30.63 4.34 7.04
CA ALA A 454 -30.47 4.44 5.59
C ALA A 454 -31.22 5.65 5.00
N THR A 455 -32.43 5.94 5.49
CA THR A 455 -33.24 7.06 5.00
C THR A 455 -32.73 8.42 5.49
N LEU A 456 -32.21 8.51 6.72
CA LEU A 456 -31.52 9.71 7.20
C LEU A 456 -30.27 10.02 6.37
N GLN A 457 -29.42 9.02 6.12
CA GLN A 457 -28.19 9.18 5.32
C GLN A 457 -28.49 9.63 3.87
N GLN A 458 -29.60 9.17 3.30
CA GLN A 458 -30.04 9.57 1.95
C GLN A 458 -30.84 10.88 1.93
N GLY A 459 -31.24 11.43 3.07
CA GLY A 459 -32.09 12.62 3.16
C GLY A 459 -33.56 12.39 2.77
N LEU A 460 -34.07 11.16 2.91
CA LEU A 460 -35.46 10.78 2.63
C LEU A 460 -36.35 11.05 3.86
N TRP A 461 -36.51 12.33 4.20
CA TRP A 461 -37.09 12.77 5.49
C TRP A 461 -38.47 12.21 5.81
N ALA A 462 -39.39 12.19 4.85
CA ALA A 462 -40.76 11.70 5.08
C ALA A 462 -40.81 10.20 5.40
N ARG A 463 -39.91 9.40 4.81
CA ARG A 463 -39.81 7.95 5.09
C ARG A 463 -39.10 7.72 6.41
N ALA A 464 -38.03 8.47 6.68
CA ALA A 464 -37.35 8.45 7.96
C ALA A 464 -38.31 8.79 9.12
N GLU A 465 -39.19 9.79 8.96
CA GLU A 465 -40.16 10.16 9.99
C GLU A 465 -41.14 9.01 10.28
N ARG A 466 -41.61 8.29 9.24
CA ARG A 466 -42.50 7.13 9.44
C ARG A 466 -41.81 6.01 10.23
N TYR A 467 -40.57 5.69 9.89
CA TYR A 467 -39.80 4.66 10.60
C TYR A 467 -39.49 5.10 12.04
N ALA A 468 -39.10 6.36 12.23
CA ALA A 468 -38.85 6.94 13.54
C ALA A 468 -40.11 6.93 14.41
N ARG A 469 -41.28 7.28 13.87
CA ARG A 469 -42.57 7.25 14.58
C ARG A 469 -42.92 5.83 15.03
N ARG A 470 -42.77 4.83 14.17
CA ARG A 470 -43.03 3.43 14.55
C ARG A 470 -42.10 2.93 15.64
N LEU A 471 -40.82 3.25 15.54
CA LEU A 471 -39.85 2.94 16.60
C LEU A 471 -40.20 3.68 17.90
N TYR A 472 -40.63 4.93 17.80
CA TYR A 472 -41.03 5.75 18.94
C TYR A 472 -42.23 5.16 19.69
N ASP A 473 -43.26 4.74 18.94
CA ASP A 473 -44.47 4.09 19.46
C ASP A 473 -44.16 2.73 20.09
N GLN A 474 -43.11 2.04 19.63
CA GLN A 474 -42.56 0.83 20.24
C GLN A 474 -41.70 1.09 21.50
N GLY A 475 -41.49 2.36 21.88
CA GLY A 475 -40.67 2.73 23.03
C GLY A 475 -39.17 2.87 22.74
N GLU A 476 -38.73 2.75 21.49
CA GLU A 476 -37.32 2.73 21.13
C GLU A 476 -36.68 4.13 21.13
N VAL A 477 -35.49 4.23 21.71
CA VAL A 477 -34.69 5.48 21.80
C VAL A 477 -34.36 6.02 20.41
N ALA A 478 -34.02 5.12 19.48
CA ALA A 478 -33.73 5.48 18.09
C ALA A 478 -34.93 6.14 17.40
N GLY A 479 -36.17 5.86 17.82
CA GLY A 479 -37.35 6.53 17.32
C GLY A 479 -37.43 8.00 17.77
N ALA A 480 -37.19 8.27 19.06
CA ALA A 480 -37.19 9.62 19.61
C ALA A 480 -36.08 10.48 18.98
N LEU A 481 -34.86 9.95 18.91
CA LEU A 481 -33.74 10.60 18.23
C LEU A 481 -34.05 10.78 16.73
N GLY A 482 -34.59 9.75 16.08
CA GLY A 482 -34.96 9.80 14.66
C GLY A 482 -35.93 10.94 14.35
N LEU A 483 -36.99 11.10 15.16
CA LEU A 483 -37.96 12.19 14.99
C LEU A 483 -37.29 13.57 15.10
N ALA A 484 -36.40 13.74 16.08
CA ALA A 484 -35.63 14.98 16.22
C ALA A 484 -34.77 15.25 14.98
N LEU A 485 -33.97 14.27 14.53
CA LEU A 485 -33.09 14.42 13.37
C LEU A 485 -33.88 14.68 12.08
N THR A 486 -35.03 14.04 11.90
CA THR A 486 -35.90 14.27 10.72
C THR A 486 -36.49 15.67 10.69
N GLN A 487 -36.88 16.20 11.86
CA GLN A 487 -37.44 17.55 11.96
C GLN A 487 -36.35 18.61 11.75
N LEU A 488 -35.13 18.35 12.24
CA LEU A 488 -33.95 19.19 11.97
C LEU A 488 -33.39 19.04 10.55
N ARG A 489 -33.83 18.03 9.80
CA ARG A 489 -33.31 17.68 8.46
C ARG A 489 -31.79 17.47 8.44
N VAL A 490 -31.27 16.83 9.48
CA VAL A 490 -29.85 16.48 9.59
C VAL A 490 -29.67 14.97 9.44
N ARG A 491 -28.61 14.57 8.74
CA ARG A 491 -28.32 13.15 8.45
C ARG A 491 -27.73 12.42 9.65
N GLY A 492 -27.15 13.17 10.60
CA GLY A 492 -26.41 12.66 11.74
C GLY A 492 -25.86 13.81 12.59
N PRO A 493 -24.92 13.51 13.52
CA PRO A 493 -24.39 14.48 14.47
C PRO A 493 -23.66 15.65 13.81
N GLU A 494 -23.03 15.42 12.66
CA GLU A 494 -22.30 16.42 11.85
C GLU A 494 -23.12 17.66 11.54
N GLY A 495 -24.37 17.46 11.10
CA GLY A 495 -25.23 18.56 10.68
C GLY A 495 -25.75 19.41 11.83
N LEU A 496 -25.58 18.99 13.09
CA LEU A 496 -26.12 19.72 14.25
C LEU A 496 -25.45 21.08 14.44
N GLU A 497 -24.19 21.25 14.01
CA GLU A 497 -23.47 22.53 14.12
C GLU A 497 -24.16 23.64 13.31
N ASP A 498 -24.79 23.32 12.19
CA ASP A 498 -25.37 24.32 11.29
C ASP A 498 -26.85 24.63 11.60
N VAL A 499 -27.48 23.86 12.50
CA VAL A 499 -28.91 24.00 12.82
C VAL A 499 -29.18 25.31 13.59
N PRO A 500 -30.16 26.13 13.18
CA PRO A 500 -30.55 27.31 13.95
C PRO A 500 -31.06 26.97 15.35
N LEU A 501 -30.76 27.83 16.35
CA LEU A 501 -31.17 27.62 17.75
C LEU A 501 -32.68 27.38 17.91
N VAL A 502 -33.51 28.10 17.14
CA VAL A 502 -34.98 27.99 17.20
C VAL A 502 -35.45 26.59 16.82
N GLU A 503 -34.84 26.00 15.79
CA GLU A 503 -35.17 24.65 15.31
C GLU A 503 -34.67 23.57 16.29
N LEU A 504 -33.46 23.73 16.81
CA LEU A 504 -32.90 22.83 17.83
C LEU A 504 -33.75 22.82 19.11
N LYS A 505 -34.30 23.98 19.49
CA LYS A 505 -35.22 24.11 20.62
C LYS A 505 -36.58 23.44 20.35
N ALA A 506 -37.07 23.48 19.11
CA ALA A 506 -38.35 22.87 18.76
C ALA A 506 -38.36 21.33 18.94
N VAL A 507 -37.20 20.67 18.83
CA VAL A 507 -37.05 19.22 18.98
C VAL A 507 -36.60 18.79 20.38
N GLU A 508 -36.41 19.74 21.31
CA GLU A 508 -36.00 19.49 22.69
C GLU A 508 -36.83 18.40 23.42
N PRO A 509 -38.17 18.31 23.25
CA PRO A 509 -38.96 17.26 23.88
C PRO A 509 -38.52 15.85 23.45
N TYR A 510 -38.25 15.64 22.16
CA TYR A 510 -37.81 14.36 21.63
C TYR A 510 -36.39 14.01 22.09
N LEU A 511 -35.50 15.01 22.16
CA LEU A 511 -34.14 14.81 22.66
C LEU A 511 -34.12 14.48 24.15
N THR A 512 -34.96 15.15 24.94
CA THR A 512 -35.10 14.89 26.38
C THR A 512 -35.66 13.50 26.64
N ASP A 513 -36.68 13.09 25.87
CA ASP A 513 -37.25 11.75 25.94
C ASP A 513 -36.23 10.68 25.51
N ALA A 514 -35.46 10.92 24.45
CA ALA A 514 -34.39 10.03 24.04
C ALA A 514 -33.39 9.80 25.19
N VAL A 515 -32.87 10.88 25.80
CA VAL A 515 -31.93 10.81 26.94
C VAL A 515 -32.55 10.14 28.18
N ALA A 516 -33.84 10.38 28.44
CA ALA A 516 -34.54 9.76 29.57
C ALA A 516 -34.69 8.23 29.40
N ARG A 517 -34.91 7.77 28.16
CA ARG A 517 -35.06 6.34 27.83
C ARG A 517 -33.73 5.60 27.84
N ALA A 518 -32.70 6.20 27.24
CA ALA A 518 -31.32 5.74 27.32
C ALA A 518 -30.40 6.94 27.11
N GLU A 519 -29.25 6.96 27.77
CA GLU A 519 -28.26 8.05 27.65
C GLU A 519 -27.57 8.05 26.27
N ASP A 520 -28.33 8.19 25.19
CA ASP A 520 -27.85 8.21 23.81
C ASP A 520 -26.92 9.40 23.60
N ALA A 521 -25.72 9.12 23.08
CA ALA A 521 -24.66 10.10 22.94
C ALA A 521 -25.02 11.24 21.96
N THR A 522 -25.78 10.94 20.90
CA THR A 522 -26.18 11.96 19.90
C THR A 522 -27.26 12.87 20.48
N ALA A 523 -28.21 12.30 21.23
CA ALA A 523 -29.22 13.08 21.93
C ALA A 523 -28.60 13.98 23.02
N LEU A 524 -27.64 13.45 23.79
CA LEU A 524 -26.87 14.21 24.77
C LEU A 524 -26.04 15.32 24.11
N LEU A 525 -25.41 15.07 22.96
CA LEU A 525 -24.69 16.07 22.18
C LEU A 525 -25.63 17.20 21.74
N ALA A 526 -26.79 16.87 21.16
CA ALA A 526 -27.76 17.85 20.68
C ALA A 526 -28.32 18.71 21.83
N LEU A 527 -28.65 18.11 22.98
CA LEU A 527 -29.04 18.87 24.18
C LEU A 527 -27.90 19.72 24.74
N GLY A 528 -26.68 19.19 24.78
CA GLY A 528 -25.50 19.93 25.21
C GLY A 528 -25.25 21.17 24.33
N LEU A 529 -25.37 21.01 23.02
CA LEU A 529 -25.26 22.09 22.04
C LEU A 529 -26.38 23.12 22.20
N LEU A 530 -27.63 22.67 22.42
CA LEU A 530 -28.76 23.54 22.72
C LEU A 530 -28.46 24.40 23.95
N ARG A 531 -28.06 23.77 25.06
CA ARG A 531 -27.74 24.48 26.31
C ARG A 531 -26.55 25.44 26.16
N PHE A 532 -25.53 25.05 25.41
CA PHE A 532 -24.38 25.92 25.11
C PHE A 532 -24.83 27.19 24.39
N ARG A 533 -25.68 27.06 23.37
CA ARG A 533 -26.21 28.18 22.58
C ARG A 533 -27.22 29.04 23.33
N GLU A 534 -27.93 28.46 24.30
CA GLU A 534 -28.78 29.20 25.25
C GLU A 534 -27.95 29.97 26.31
N GLY A 535 -26.63 29.79 26.35
CA GLY A 535 -25.76 30.38 27.39
C GLY A 535 -25.84 29.65 28.74
N ARG A 536 -26.49 28.49 28.81
CA ARG A 536 -26.62 27.65 30.01
C ARG A 536 -25.41 26.73 30.14
N TYR A 537 -24.22 27.32 30.22
CA TYR A 537 -22.93 26.61 30.20
C TYR A 537 -22.78 25.51 31.26
N PRO A 538 -23.27 25.64 32.52
CA PRO A 538 -23.16 24.57 33.50
C PRO A 538 -23.97 23.31 33.16
N GLU A 539 -25.10 23.47 32.48
CA GLU A 539 -25.92 22.34 32.00
C GLU A 539 -25.33 21.74 30.74
N ALA A 540 -24.84 22.59 29.82
CA ALA A 540 -24.12 22.17 28.63
C ALA A 540 -22.93 21.27 29.00
N LEU A 541 -22.15 21.67 30.00
CA LEU A 541 -21.01 20.90 30.53
C LEU A 541 -21.43 19.47 30.87
N ARG A 542 -22.50 19.29 31.67
CA ARG A 542 -22.97 17.97 32.11
C ARG A 542 -23.39 17.08 30.94
N HIS A 543 -24.13 17.63 29.98
CA HIS A 543 -24.59 16.86 28.82
C HIS A 543 -23.44 16.51 27.87
N LEU A 544 -22.53 17.46 27.61
CA LEU A 544 -21.38 17.27 26.72
C LEU A 544 -20.34 16.30 27.30
N GLU A 545 -20.10 16.32 28.61
CA GLU A 545 -19.23 15.33 29.27
C GLU A 545 -19.77 13.91 29.11
N ARG A 546 -21.08 13.70 29.28
CA ARG A 546 -21.69 12.39 29.07
C ARG A 546 -21.69 12.01 27.59
N ALA A 547 -22.03 12.93 26.70
CA ALA A 547 -21.99 12.72 25.26
C ALA A 547 -20.59 12.31 24.78
N ALA A 548 -19.53 12.91 25.34
CA ALA A 548 -18.15 12.60 24.99
C ALA A 548 -17.68 11.23 25.52
N ARG A 549 -18.22 10.76 26.64
CA ARG A 549 -17.92 9.42 27.21
C ARG A 549 -18.63 8.30 26.47
N GLU A 550 -19.92 8.48 26.19
CA GLU A 550 -20.75 7.45 25.53
C GLU A 550 -20.63 7.48 24.00
N GLY A 551 -20.20 8.62 23.45
CA GLY A 551 -20.08 8.84 22.01
C GLY A 551 -18.96 8.05 21.35
N ARG A 552 -19.13 7.81 20.05
CA ARG A 552 -18.10 7.23 19.18
C ARG A 552 -17.99 8.04 17.89
N GLY A 553 -16.82 7.95 17.24
CA GLY A 553 -16.56 8.65 15.98
C GLY A 553 -16.81 10.15 16.08
N GLU A 554 -17.45 10.72 15.07
CA GLU A 554 -17.65 12.17 14.96
C GLU A 554 -18.53 12.77 16.05
N SER A 555 -19.50 12.02 16.59
CA SER A 555 -20.32 12.49 17.73
C SER A 555 -19.46 12.77 18.96
N ALA A 556 -18.46 11.92 19.23
CA ALA A 556 -17.51 12.16 20.31
C ALA A 556 -16.62 13.37 20.01
N GLY A 557 -16.15 13.49 18.77
CA GLY A 557 -15.34 14.64 18.32
C GLY A 557 -16.04 15.98 18.54
N LEU A 558 -17.31 16.07 18.13
CA LEU A 558 -18.16 17.25 18.35
C LEU A 558 -18.41 17.49 19.84
N ALA A 559 -18.71 16.45 20.62
CA ALA A 559 -18.92 16.58 22.06
C ALA A 559 -17.68 17.16 22.76
N TYR A 560 -16.49 16.63 22.47
CA TYR A 560 -15.22 17.15 23.00
C TYR A 560 -14.93 18.59 22.54
N HIS A 561 -15.25 18.94 21.29
CA HIS A 561 -15.07 20.31 20.78
C HIS A 561 -15.92 21.31 21.58
N TYR A 562 -17.22 21.06 21.70
CA TYR A 562 -18.10 21.95 22.47
C TYR A 562 -17.84 21.88 23.97
N LEU A 563 -17.35 20.75 24.49
CA LEU A 563 -16.89 20.64 25.86
C LEU A 563 -15.70 21.56 26.12
N ALA A 564 -14.72 21.60 25.21
CA ALA A 564 -13.58 22.51 25.28
C ALA A 564 -14.02 23.98 25.28
N LEU A 565 -14.94 24.35 24.37
CA LEU A 565 -15.52 25.69 24.32
C LEU A 565 -16.26 26.05 25.62
N THR A 566 -17.08 25.12 26.14
CA THR A 566 -17.83 25.31 27.38
C THR A 566 -16.90 25.51 28.57
N LYS A 567 -15.87 24.66 28.71
CA LYS A 567 -14.83 24.79 29.74
C LYS A 567 -14.08 26.13 29.63
N ARG A 568 -13.74 26.56 28.41
CA ARG A 568 -13.11 27.87 28.15
C ARG A 568 -14.00 29.02 28.62
N THR A 569 -15.30 28.98 28.29
CA THR A 569 -16.27 30.01 28.73
C THR A 569 -16.48 30.04 30.24
N LEU A 570 -16.38 28.89 30.91
CA LEU A 570 -16.50 28.77 32.37
C LEU A 570 -15.20 29.09 33.12
N GLY A 571 -14.10 29.40 32.42
CA GLY A 571 -12.82 29.77 33.02
C GLY A 571 -12.01 28.60 33.59
N TYR A 572 -12.18 27.39 33.06
CA TYR A 572 -11.36 26.23 33.45
C TYR A 572 -9.88 26.41 33.03
N PRO A 573 -8.94 25.70 33.66
CA PRO A 573 -7.52 25.76 33.30
C PRO A 573 -7.28 25.46 31.82
N MET A 574 -6.38 26.22 31.18
CA MET A 574 -6.10 26.07 29.74
C MET A 574 -5.63 24.66 29.37
N LEU A 575 -4.89 23.99 30.26
CA LEU A 575 -4.49 22.60 30.07
C LEU A 575 -5.69 21.66 29.87
N GLU A 576 -6.77 21.82 30.64
CA GLU A 576 -7.97 21.02 30.48
C GLU A 576 -8.67 21.33 29.15
N VAL A 577 -8.78 22.61 28.81
CA VAL A 577 -9.41 23.06 27.55
C VAL A 577 -8.67 22.47 26.34
N LEU A 578 -7.35 22.60 26.30
CA LEU A 578 -6.51 22.06 25.22
C LEU A 578 -6.51 20.52 25.22
N GLY A 579 -6.63 19.89 26.39
CA GLY A 579 -6.82 18.45 26.51
C GLY A 579 -8.12 17.96 25.84
N GLU A 580 -9.22 18.69 26.01
CA GLU A 580 -10.48 18.38 25.30
C GLU A 580 -10.36 18.61 23.80
N TYR A 581 -9.68 19.68 23.35
CA TYR A 581 -9.41 19.88 21.92
C TYR A 581 -8.55 18.75 21.33
N LYS A 582 -7.55 18.25 22.07
CA LYS A 582 -6.76 17.09 21.65
C LYS A 582 -7.65 15.84 21.47
N ARG A 583 -8.56 15.58 22.42
CA ARG A 583 -9.52 14.46 22.30
C ARG A 583 -10.48 14.65 21.14
N ALA A 584 -10.97 15.87 20.93
CA ALA A 584 -11.79 16.21 19.77
C ALA A 584 -11.04 15.91 18.47
N HIS A 585 -9.77 16.32 18.37
CA HIS A 585 -8.92 16.11 17.21
C HIS A 585 -8.74 14.64 16.84
N ALA A 586 -8.69 13.74 17.83
CA ALA A 586 -8.57 12.31 17.61
C ALA A 586 -9.77 11.69 16.89
N HIS A 587 -10.93 12.35 16.94
CA HIS A 587 -12.18 11.90 16.33
C HIS A 587 -12.58 12.76 15.11
N LYS A 588 -12.30 14.06 15.12
CA LYS A 588 -12.57 15.03 14.05
C LYS A 588 -11.28 15.83 13.81
N ALA A 589 -10.63 15.60 12.67
CA ALA A 589 -9.39 16.29 12.35
C ALA A 589 -9.61 17.81 12.27
N TYR A 590 -8.74 18.58 12.93
CA TYR A 590 -8.74 20.03 12.84
C TYR A 590 -7.86 20.46 11.67
N PRO A 591 -8.20 21.57 11.00
CA PRO A 591 -7.36 22.12 9.97
C PRO A 591 -6.03 22.63 10.57
N VAL A 592 -4.98 22.60 9.76
CA VAL A 592 -3.60 22.91 10.20
C VAL A 592 -3.46 24.28 10.88
N PRO A 593 -4.10 25.37 10.41
CA PRO A 593 -4.01 26.67 11.09
C PRO A 593 -4.54 26.64 12.52
N VAL A 594 -5.59 25.85 12.78
CA VAL A 594 -6.18 25.70 14.12
C VAL A 594 -5.25 24.92 15.04
N LEU A 595 -4.62 23.85 14.53
CA LEU A 595 -3.62 23.08 15.28
C LEU A 595 -2.38 23.93 15.61
N TYR A 596 -1.94 24.77 14.66
CA TYR A 596 -0.84 25.69 14.88
C TYR A 596 -1.18 26.73 15.96
N GLN A 597 -2.38 27.31 15.94
CA GLN A 597 -2.85 28.21 16.99
C GLN A 597 -2.91 27.51 18.37
N MET A 598 -3.40 26.27 18.43
CA MET A 598 -3.42 25.48 19.67
C MET A 598 -2.01 25.19 20.19
N ALA A 599 -1.03 24.97 19.32
CA ALA A 599 0.37 24.82 19.72
C ALA A 599 0.94 26.10 20.34
N GLN A 600 0.60 27.26 19.78
CA GLN A 600 0.98 28.56 20.34
C GLN A 600 0.31 28.81 21.70
N GLU A 601 -1.00 28.55 21.82
CA GLU A 601 -1.75 28.66 23.08
C GLU A 601 -1.19 27.73 24.16
N ALA A 602 -0.85 26.48 23.81
CA ALA A 602 -0.23 25.51 24.71
C ALA A 602 1.12 26.01 25.25
N LEU A 603 1.98 26.54 24.37
CA LEU A 603 3.26 27.08 24.80
C LEU A 603 3.09 28.33 25.69
N ALA A 604 2.16 29.22 25.35
CA ALA A 604 1.86 30.41 26.15
C ALA A 604 1.29 30.04 27.54
N ALA A 605 0.58 28.92 27.64
CA ALA A 605 0.09 28.36 28.89
C ALA A 605 1.17 27.62 29.70
N GLY A 606 2.40 27.52 29.21
CA GLY A 606 3.49 26.83 29.90
C GLY A 606 3.50 25.31 29.72
N GLU A 607 2.83 24.78 28.69
CA GLU A 607 2.65 23.35 28.43
C GLU A 607 3.42 22.89 27.17
N PRO A 608 4.76 22.74 27.25
CA PRO A 608 5.59 22.47 26.07
C PRO A 608 5.36 21.07 25.48
N VAL A 609 4.93 20.09 26.27
CA VAL A 609 4.64 18.74 25.78
C VAL A 609 3.44 18.77 24.85
N LEU A 610 2.35 19.42 25.27
CA LEU A 610 1.14 19.53 24.48
C LEU A 610 1.36 20.40 23.22
N ALA A 611 2.18 21.45 23.34
CA ALA A 611 2.59 22.26 22.20
C ALA A 611 3.34 21.42 21.13
N ARG A 612 4.29 20.56 21.56
CA ARG A 612 4.99 19.63 20.66
C ARG A 612 4.05 18.61 20.02
N GLU A 613 3.07 18.10 20.75
CA GLU A 613 2.08 17.16 20.18
C GLU A 613 1.25 17.81 19.07
N PHE A 614 0.74 19.03 19.28
CA PHE A 614 0.01 19.76 18.24
C PHE A 614 0.91 20.08 17.05
N LEU A 615 2.17 20.47 17.28
CA LEU A 615 3.16 20.67 16.23
C LEU A 615 3.46 19.39 15.44
N GLY A 616 3.55 18.24 16.11
CA GLY A 616 3.69 16.94 15.45
C GLY A 616 2.58 16.71 14.44
N ARG A 617 1.33 17.04 14.81
CA ARG A 617 0.18 16.93 13.90
C ARG A 617 0.21 17.95 12.76
N VAL A 618 0.74 19.15 13.00
CA VAL A 618 0.98 20.15 11.94
C VAL A 618 2.00 19.62 10.93
N ARG A 619 3.06 18.95 11.38
CA ARG A 619 4.07 18.32 10.51
C ARG A 619 3.49 17.17 9.69
N ASP A 620 2.69 16.30 10.31
CA ASP A 620 2.05 15.16 9.64
C ASP A 620 1.10 15.60 8.51
N ALA A 621 0.42 16.75 8.67
CA ALA A 621 -0.49 17.29 7.67
C ALA A 621 0.20 17.99 6.49
N GLY A 622 1.53 18.20 6.57
CA GLY A 622 2.32 18.87 5.55
C GLY A 622 2.44 20.38 5.75
N LEU A 623 3.63 20.91 5.48
CA LEU A 623 4.02 22.31 5.74
C LEU A 623 3.52 23.30 4.70
N GLU A 624 3.05 22.80 3.56
CA GLU A 624 2.48 23.60 2.47
C GLU A 624 1.26 24.38 2.97
N ALA A 625 0.48 23.82 3.92
CA ALA A 625 -0.68 24.46 4.51
C ALA A 625 -0.35 25.66 5.44
N VAL A 626 0.92 25.85 5.80
CA VAL A 626 1.39 26.88 6.75
C VAL A 626 2.52 27.72 6.13
N GLN A 627 2.66 27.68 4.79
CA GLN A 627 3.77 28.32 4.09
C GLN A 627 3.85 29.83 4.35
N ASP A 628 2.70 30.50 4.47
CA ASP A 628 2.61 31.93 4.78
C ASP A 628 3.00 32.28 6.24
N GLN A 629 3.10 31.28 7.11
CA GLN A 629 3.46 31.42 8.52
C GLN A 629 4.73 30.63 8.88
N LEU A 630 5.53 30.26 7.87
CA LEU A 630 6.70 29.40 8.03
C LEU A 630 7.70 29.94 9.05
N GLU A 631 7.96 31.24 9.07
CA GLU A 631 8.86 31.86 10.05
C GLU A 631 8.37 31.68 11.49
N GLY A 632 7.09 31.92 11.73
CA GLY A 632 6.47 31.72 13.04
C GLY A 632 6.46 30.25 13.46
N LEU A 633 6.30 29.33 12.51
CA LEU A 633 6.40 27.89 12.76
C LEU A 633 7.84 27.49 13.12
N LEU A 634 8.82 27.97 12.37
CA LEU A 634 10.24 27.68 12.61
C LEU A 634 10.71 28.24 13.95
N ALA A 635 10.31 29.45 14.33
CA ALA A 635 10.61 30.01 15.64
C ALA A 635 10.00 29.18 16.79
N LEU A 636 8.78 28.66 16.58
CA LEU A 636 8.11 27.81 17.55
C LEU A 636 8.81 26.44 17.69
N VAL A 637 9.22 25.83 16.58
CA VAL A 637 9.98 24.58 16.55
C VAL A 637 11.37 24.78 17.17
N GLU A 638 12.07 25.85 16.83
CA GLU A 638 13.38 26.18 17.39
C GLU A 638 13.31 26.30 18.93
N LYS A 639 12.26 26.94 19.45
CA LYS A 639 12.04 27.08 20.90
C LYS A 639 11.67 25.77 21.58
N LEU A 640 10.89 24.90 20.92
CA LEU A 640 10.37 23.68 21.52
C LEU A 640 11.29 22.45 21.34
N GLU A 641 11.91 22.30 20.18
CA GLU A 641 12.69 21.11 19.77
C GLU A 641 14.16 21.43 19.49
N GLY A 642 14.50 22.71 19.30
CA GLY A 642 15.86 23.17 19.06
C GLY A 642 16.13 23.56 17.60
N PRO A 643 17.29 24.18 17.35
CA PRO A 643 17.63 24.75 16.04
C PRO A 643 17.83 23.69 14.95
N TRP A 644 18.25 22.47 15.30
CA TRP A 644 18.42 21.37 14.35
C TRP A 644 17.11 20.91 13.71
N GLU A 645 16.03 20.74 14.49
CA GLU A 645 14.74 20.34 13.92
C GLU A 645 14.11 21.45 13.09
N ALA A 646 14.24 22.71 13.50
CA ALA A 646 13.85 23.86 12.69
C ALA A 646 14.62 23.90 11.35
N PHE A 647 15.93 23.64 11.40
CA PHE A 647 16.77 23.57 10.20
C PHE A 647 16.37 22.45 9.25
N ARG A 648 16.14 21.23 9.75
CA ARG A 648 15.65 20.09 8.95
C ARG A 648 14.32 20.41 8.27
N LEU A 649 13.43 21.08 9.01
CA LEU A 649 12.13 21.50 8.49
C LEU A 649 12.28 22.46 7.31
N LEU A 650 13.11 23.50 7.48
CA LEU A 650 13.34 24.50 6.46
C LEU A 650 14.05 23.92 5.23
N THR A 651 15.11 23.12 5.42
CA THR A 651 15.87 22.53 4.30
C THR A 651 15.03 21.54 3.48
N ALA A 652 14.14 20.78 4.10
CA ALA A 652 13.19 19.94 3.39
C ALA A 652 12.21 20.75 2.51
N ALA A 653 11.81 21.94 2.96
CA ALA A 653 10.99 22.86 2.16
C ALA A 653 11.80 23.50 1.02
N LEU A 654 13.05 23.90 1.29
CA LEU A 654 13.93 24.51 0.28
C LEU A 654 14.30 23.53 -0.84
N ALA A 655 14.48 22.25 -0.55
CA ALA A 655 14.75 21.22 -1.57
C ALA A 655 13.65 21.08 -2.64
N ARG A 656 12.42 21.53 -2.34
CA ARG A 656 11.28 21.55 -3.28
C ARG A 656 11.15 22.86 -4.04
N THR A 657 11.97 23.86 -3.71
CA THR A 657 11.92 25.21 -4.28
C THR A 657 13.04 25.36 -5.32
N PRO A 658 12.74 25.53 -6.61
CA PRO A 658 13.75 25.54 -7.67
C PRO A 658 14.73 26.73 -7.58
N GLN A 659 14.36 27.82 -6.91
CA GLN A 659 15.23 28.96 -6.58
C GLN A 659 14.85 29.52 -5.20
N PRO A 660 15.52 29.08 -4.11
CA PRO A 660 15.25 29.61 -2.77
C PRO A 660 15.61 31.09 -2.67
N SER A 661 14.83 31.86 -1.91
CA SER A 661 15.12 33.29 -1.71
C SER A 661 16.34 33.47 -0.82
N LEU A 662 17.01 34.63 -0.94
CA LEU A 662 18.17 34.95 -0.10
C LEU A 662 17.81 34.95 1.40
N GLU A 663 16.61 35.41 1.76
CA GLU A 663 16.12 35.42 3.14
C GLU A 663 15.94 34.01 3.71
N GLN A 664 15.43 33.07 2.90
CA GLN A 664 15.27 31.68 3.30
C GLN A 664 16.62 30.98 3.50
N LEU A 665 17.59 31.23 2.60
CA LEU A 665 18.95 30.73 2.74
C LEU A 665 19.66 31.36 3.96
N ALA A 666 19.46 32.65 4.21
CA ALA A 666 19.97 33.32 5.40
C ALA A 666 19.39 32.74 6.70
N LEU A 667 18.10 32.38 6.69
CA LEU A 667 17.45 31.72 7.83
C LEU A 667 18.00 30.30 8.06
N ALA A 668 18.21 29.53 6.99
CA ALA A 668 18.82 28.21 7.06
C ALA A 668 20.26 28.29 7.59
N TYR A 669 21.02 29.28 7.11
CA TYR A 669 22.37 29.58 7.59
C TYR A 669 22.38 29.98 9.08
N ARG A 670 21.47 30.85 9.52
CA ARG A 670 21.34 31.23 10.94
C ARG A 670 21.14 30.00 11.84
N LEU A 671 20.24 29.10 11.44
CA LEU A 671 19.94 27.88 12.20
C LEU A 671 21.14 26.92 12.24
N SER A 672 21.91 26.82 11.14
CA SER A 672 23.09 25.95 11.06
C SER A 672 24.27 26.39 11.92
N ARG A 673 24.31 27.65 12.38
CA ARG A 673 25.37 28.16 13.28
C ARG A 673 25.50 27.41 14.60
N SER A 674 24.47 26.67 15.02
CA SER A 674 24.49 25.84 16.23
C SER A 674 25.17 24.48 16.05
N PHE A 675 25.42 24.06 14.79
CA PHE A 675 26.05 22.78 14.43
C PHE A 675 26.97 22.94 13.22
N ARG A 676 27.85 23.94 13.27
CA ARG A 676 28.73 24.36 12.15
C ARG A 676 29.61 23.27 11.53
N HIS A 677 29.81 22.15 12.22
CA HIS A 677 30.67 21.04 11.80
C HIS A 677 29.96 19.99 10.95
N SER A 678 28.63 20.06 10.78
CA SER A 678 27.89 19.09 9.99
C SER A 678 28.02 19.39 8.49
N GLU A 679 28.03 18.36 7.65
CA GLU A 679 28.01 18.49 6.18
C GLU A 679 26.81 19.32 5.70
N GLU A 680 25.67 19.23 6.39
CA GLU A 680 24.48 20.00 6.04
C GLU A 680 24.65 21.51 6.26
N ALA A 681 25.38 21.90 7.31
CA ALA A 681 25.72 23.29 7.58
C ALA A 681 26.67 23.85 6.52
N GLU A 682 27.66 23.07 6.10
CA GLU A 682 28.60 23.44 5.03
C GLU A 682 27.89 23.60 3.69
N LYS A 683 27.00 22.67 3.35
CA LYS A 683 26.21 22.75 2.12
C LYS A 683 25.35 24.02 2.06
N VAL A 684 24.63 24.32 3.14
CA VAL A 684 23.80 25.53 3.23
C VAL A 684 24.64 26.80 3.19
N ARG A 685 25.83 26.80 3.83
CA ARG A 685 26.79 27.92 3.70
C ARG A 685 27.19 28.11 2.24
N GLY A 686 27.57 27.05 1.53
CA GLY A 686 27.94 27.11 0.12
C GLY A 686 26.81 27.65 -0.77
N GLU A 687 25.58 27.17 -0.57
CA GLU A 687 24.38 27.65 -1.29
C GLU A 687 24.09 29.12 -0.99
N TYR A 688 24.22 29.54 0.27
CA TYR A 688 24.02 30.93 0.68
C TYR A 688 25.09 31.87 0.12
N LEU A 689 26.36 31.49 0.19
CA LEU A 689 27.48 32.23 -0.40
C LEU A 689 27.31 32.36 -1.92
N ALA A 690 26.95 31.28 -2.62
CA ALA A 690 26.68 31.31 -4.05
C ALA A 690 25.56 32.31 -4.40
N ALA A 691 24.49 32.35 -3.59
CA ALA A 691 23.40 33.31 -3.76
C ALA A 691 23.86 34.77 -3.52
N LEU A 692 24.69 35.02 -2.49
CA LEU A 692 25.27 36.34 -2.24
C LEU A 692 26.16 36.81 -3.40
N TYR A 693 27.00 35.91 -3.93
CA TYR A 693 27.83 36.19 -5.10
C TYR A 693 27.01 36.50 -6.35
N ALA A 694 25.95 35.75 -6.61
CA ALA A 694 25.06 35.99 -7.74
C ALA A 694 24.37 37.37 -7.68
N GLN A 695 24.11 37.88 -6.48
CA GLN A 695 23.55 39.20 -6.25
C GLN A 695 24.60 40.32 -6.13
N GLY A 696 25.89 40.01 -6.27
CA GLY A 696 26.98 40.99 -6.18
C GLY A 696 27.28 41.49 -4.76
N ARG A 697 26.74 40.85 -3.71
CA ARG A 697 26.95 41.20 -2.29
C ARG A 697 28.28 40.63 -1.79
N LEU A 698 29.38 41.10 -2.36
CA LEU A 698 30.72 40.58 -2.10
C LEU A 698 31.19 40.83 -0.67
N GLU A 699 30.97 42.02 -0.12
CA GLU A 699 31.44 42.39 1.22
C GLU A 699 30.83 41.47 2.30
N GLU A 700 29.53 41.22 2.23
CA GLU A 700 28.83 40.34 3.18
C GLU A 700 29.31 38.88 3.11
N ALA A 701 29.63 38.38 1.90
CA ALA A 701 30.19 37.04 1.76
C ALA A 701 31.58 36.94 2.43
N GLY A 702 32.38 38.01 2.36
CA GLY A 702 33.66 38.09 3.06
C GLY A 702 33.50 38.12 4.58
N GLU A 703 32.59 38.96 5.10
CA GLU A 703 32.29 39.06 6.53
C GLU A 703 31.84 37.73 7.14
N ILE A 704 31.01 36.97 6.42
CA ILE A 704 30.54 35.64 6.86
C ILE A 704 31.70 34.66 6.99
N LEU A 705 32.58 34.62 6.00
CA LEU A 705 33.74 33.72 5.98
C LEU A 705 34.78 34.10 7.05
N GLU A 706 34.98 35.39 7.27
CA GLU A 706 35.83 35.89 8.36
C GLU A 706 35.24 35.61 9.75
N ASP A 707 33.91 35.77 9.94
CA ASP A 707 33.22 35.38 11.18
C ASP A 707 33.39 33.88 11.46
N GLU A 708 33.20 33.04 10.44
CA GLU A 708 33.37 31.60 10.59
C GLU A 708 34.81 31.22 10.93
N LEU A 709 35.79 31.80 10.26
CA LEU A 709 37.20 31.52 10.53
C LEU A 709 37.63 32.05 11.90
N CYS A 710 37.02 33.13 12.40
CA CYS A 710 37.26 33.62 13.76
C CYS A 710 36.80 32.59 14.81
N HIS A 711 35.64 31.97 14.59
CA HIS A 711 35.11 30.95 15.49
C HIS A 711 35.76 29.58 15.31
N ARG A 712 36.26 29.28 14.10
CA ARG A 712 36.92 28.01 13.75
C ARG A 712 38.22 28.29 12.99
N PRO A 713 39.32 28.59 13.70
CA PRO A 713 40.58 29.00 13.09
C PRO A 713 41.27 27.96 12.22
N ASP A 714 40.89 26.68 12.36
CA ASP A 714 41.51 25.53 11.69
C ASP A 714 40.60 24.92 10.60
N ALA A 715 39.51 25.60 10.24
CA ALA A 715 38.56 25.15 9.21
C ALA A 715 39.15 25.25 7.81
N ILE A 716 39.74 24.18 7.28
CA ILE A 716 40.40 24.20 5.96
C ILE A 716 39.42 24.59 4.85
N GLU A 717 38.21 24.05 4.86
CA GLU A 717 37.17 24.35 3.87
C GLU A 717 36.72 25.82 3.91
N VAL A 718 36.65 26.44 5.09
CA VAL A 718 36.34 27.89 5.21
C VAL A 718 37.54 28.73 4.75
N MET A 719 38.78 28.28 5.01
CA MET A 719 39.97 28.93 4.46
C MET A 719 40.01 28.84 2.94
N PHE A 720 39.55 27.74 2.35
CA PHE A 720 39.46 27.60 0.90
C PHE A 720 38.42 28.57 0.34
N ASP A 721 37.21 28.61 0.92
CA ASP A 721 36.14 29.53 0.54
C ASP A 721 36.60 31.01 0.69
N LEU A 722 37.35 31.34 1.75
CA LEU A 722 37.88 32.69 2.02
C LEU A 722 39.05 33.06 1.08
N ALA A 723 39.95 32.12 0.81
CA ALA A 723 41.01 32.32 -0.18
C ALA A 723 40.39 32.57 -1.56
N GLU A 724 39.36 31.79 -1.92
CA GLU A 724 38.59 32.00 -3.15
C GLU A 724 37.89 33.37 -3.16
N HIS A 725 37.32 33.80 -2.03
CA HIS A 725 36.74 35.13 -1.88
C HIS A 725 37.76 36.24 -2.17
N PHE A 726 38.95 36.19 -1.55
CA PHE A 726 40.02 37.18 -1.78
C PHE A 726 40.58 37.14 -3.21
N GLU A 727 40.53 35.98 -3.84
CA GLU A 727 40.87 35.77 -5.25
C GLU A 727 39.83 36.32 -6.23
N ARG A 728 38.55 36.31 -5.86
CA ARG A 728 37.43 36.89 -6.60
C ARG A 728 37.44 38.41 -6.51
N SER A 729 37.78 38.97 -5.35
CA SER A 729 37.92 40.41 -5.14
C SER A 729 39.24 41.00 -5.67
N GLY A 730 40.14 40.18 -6.22
CA GLY A 730 41.41 40.61 -6.84
C GLY A 730 42.54 40.90 -5.83
N THR A 731 42.33 40.58 -4.55
CA THR A 731 43.32 40.74 -3.47
C THR A 731 44.25 39.53 -3.32
N TYR A 732 45.03 39.24 -4.37
CA TYR A 732 45.87 38.02 -4.45
C TYR A 732 46.89 37.85 -3.30
N LYS A 733 47.34 38.95 -2.68
CA LYS A 733 48.24 38.88 -1.52
C LYS A 733 47.56 38.24 -0.32
N LYS A 734 46.34 38.68 0.00
CA LYS A 734 45.53 38.10 1.08
C LYS A 734 45.16 36.65 0.78
N ALA A 735 44.84 36.34 -0.47
CA ALA A 735 44.59 34.96 -0.89
C ALA A 735 45.82 34.06 -0.66
N ALA A 736 47.03 34.50 -1.02
CA ALA A 736 48.25 33.75 -0.79
C ALA A 736 48.54 33.53 0.71
N GLU A 737 48.24 34.52 1.56
CA GLU A 737 48.33 34.41 3.02
C GLU A 737 47.35 33.35 3.57
N VAL A 738 46.10 33.35 3.11
CA VAL A 738 45.09 32.36 3.53
C VAL A 738 45.46 30.96 3.04
N TRP A 739 45.91 30.80 1.79
CA TRP A 739 46.38 29.51 1.27
C TRP A 739 47.60 28.98 2.02
N ARG A 740 48.52 29.84 2.45
CA ARG A 740 49.66 29.46 3.28
C ARG A 740 49.21 28.96 4.64
N LYS A 741 48.28 29.66 5.29
CA LYS A 741 47.67 29.21 6.53
C LYS A 741 46.96 27.85 6.35
N ALA A 742 46.26 27.65 5.24
CA ALA A 742 45.62 26.37 4.93
C ALA A 742 46.64 25.23 4.72
N LEU A 743 47.79 25.51 4.12
CA LEU A 743 48.90 24.55 4.00
C LEU A 743 49.42 24.13 5.37
N GLU A 744 49.62 25.09 6.28
CA GLU A 744 50.07 24.82 7.65
C GLU A 744 49.05 23.96 8.42
N VAL A 745 47.75 24.25 8.30
CA VAL A 745 46.71 23.44 8.95
C VAL A 745 46.64 22.04 8.35
N ALA A 746 46.64 21.90 7.01
CA ALA A 746 46.63 20.59 6.36
C ALA A 746 47.83 19.73 6.77
N TYR A 747 49.02 20.34 6.84
CA TYR A 747 50.26 19.62 7.14
C TYR A 747 50.45 19.33 8.64
N TYR A 748 50.31 20.34 9.50
CA TYR A 748 50.63 20.19 10.92
C TYR A 748 49.44 19.76 11.79
N ALA A 749 48.23 20.24 11.49
CA ALA A 749 47.04 19.94 12.29
C ALA A 749 46.35 18.65 11.81
N GLU A 750 45.97 18.58 10.53
CA GLU A 750 45.29 17.40 9.98
C GLU A 750 46.23 16.25 9.61
N LYS A 751 47.51 16.57 9.37
CA LYS A 751 48.55 15.60 8.96
C LYS A 751 48.20 14.87 7.66
N ASP A 752 47.43 15.52 6.80
CA ASP A 752 47.10 15.02 5.47
C ASP A 752 48.16 15.48 4.46
N LEU A 753 49.12 14.60 4.20
CA LEU A 753 50.20 14.85 3.25
C LEU A 753 49.69 15.02 1.80
N ALA A 754 48.59 14.38 1.43
CA ALA A 754 48.04 14.48 0.08
C ALA A 754 47.37 15.84 -0.13
N LEU A 755 46.61 16.31 0.86
CA LEU A 755 45.99 17.64 0.86
C LEU A 755 47.04 18.75 0.92
N ALA A 756 48.03 18.63 1.82
CA ALA A 756 49.15 19.56 1.90
C ALA A 756 49.91 19.66 0.57
N ARG A 757 50.09 18.52 -0.11
CA ARG A 757 50.69 18.45 -1.45
C ARG A 757 49.84 19.14 -2.52
N GLU A 758 48.52 18.99 -2.51
CA GLU A 758 47.62 19.70 -3.43
C GLU A 758 47.69 21.21 -3.22
N ILE A 759 47.62 21.67 -1.96
CA ILE A 759 47.71 23.09 -1.60
C ILE A 759 49.07 23.66 -2.01
N LEU A 760 50.16 22.94 -1.73
CA LEU A 760 51.52 23.34 -2.10
C LEU A 760 51.69 23.44 -3.62
N ARG A 761 51.12 22.51 -4.40
CA ARG A 761 51.13 22.58 -5.87
C ARG A 761 50.44 23.84 -6.39
N ASN A 762 49.32 24.23 -5.78
CA ASN A 762 48.59 25.44 -6.14
C ASN A 762 49.37 26.71 -5.73
N LEU A 763 50.00 26.72 -4.55
CA LEU A 763 50.86 27.83 -4.10
C LEU A 763 52.10 27.99 -5.00
N LEU A 764 52.78 26.91 -5.37
CA LEU A 764 53.91 26.93 -6.30
C LEU A 764 53.50 27.41 -7.71
N PHE A 765 52.26 27.15 -8.14
CA PHE A 765 51.73 27.73 -9.37
C PHE A 765 51.54 29.25 -9.27
N LEU A 766 51.02 29.74 -8.13
CA LEU A 766 50.80 31.17 -7.89
C LEU A 766 52.15 31.91 -7.75
N ASN A 767 53.09 31.35 -6.99
CA ASN A 767 54.41 31.92 -6.72
C ASN A 767 55.56 30.89 -6.89
N PRO A 768 55.98 30.58 -8.13
CA PRO A 768 56.94 29.50 -8.42
C PRO A 768 58.37 29.78 -7.97
N THR A 769 58.68 31.04 -7.65
CA THR A 769 60.02 31.46 -7.20
C THR A 769 60.08 31.68 -5.69
N ASP A 770 59.04 31.33 -4.93
CA ASP A 770 59.00 31.49 -3.48
C ASP A 770 59.93 30.46 -2.80
N PRO A 771 61.04 30.88 -2.16
CA PRO A 771 61.96 29.97 -1.50
C PRO A 771 61.32 29.27 -0.30
N GLU A 772 60.29 29.86 0.34
CA GLU A 772 59.61 29.24 1.49
C GLU A 772 58.79 28.03 1.07
N LEU A 773 58.15 28.07 -0.10
CA LEU A 773 57.39 26.92 -0.64
C LEU A 773 58.31 25.75 -1.01
N ALA A 774 59.55 26.04 -1.42
CA ALA A 774 60.55 25.01 -1.65
C ALA A 774 60.96 24.32 -0.33
N LEU A 775 61.03 25.05 0.79
CA LEU A 775 61.30 24.48 2.11
C LEU A 775 60.16 23.55 2.56
N TYR A 776 58.89 23.96 2.40
CA TYR A 776 57.75 23.08 2.69
C TYR A 776 57.76 21.79 1.87
N LEU A 777 58.21 21.82 0.61
CA LEU A 777 58.35 20.62 -0.20
C LEU A 777 59.39 19.65 0.38
N GLU A 778 60.52 20.16 0.86
CA GLU A 778 61.57 19.33 1.49
C GLU A 778 61.11 18.76 2.84
N GLU A 779 60.33 19.51 3.62
CA GLU A 779 59.71 19.02 4.87
C GLU A 779 58.70 17.89 4.62
N LEU A 780 57.84 18.05 3.61
CA LEU A 780 56.87 17.01 3.21
C LEU A 780 57.59 15.74 2.73
N LYS A 781 58.67 15.86 1.95
CA LYS A 781 59.51 14.71 1.54
C LYS A 781 60.12 13.98 2.72
N ALA A 782 60.72 14.72 3.66
CA ALA A 782 61.32 14.12 4.85
C ALA A 782 60.28 13.35 5.69
N THR A 783 59.07 13.90 5.78
CA THR A 783 57.94 13.27 6.51
C THR A 783 57.43 12.03 5.79
N SER A 784 57.24 12.11 4.46
CA SER A 784 56.83 10.97 3.62
C SER A 784 57.85 9.83 3.66
N ALA A 785 59.14 10.14 3.56
CA ALA A 785 60.22 9.15 3.65
C ALA A 785 60.24 8.45 5.03
N ALA A 786 60.02 9.21 6.12
CA ALA A 786 59.93 8.64 7.46
C ALA A 786 58.71 7.72 7.63
N LEU A 787 57.54 8.10 7.09
CA LEU A 787 56.34 7.26 7.11
C LEU A 787 56.50 5.99 6.25
N ALA A 788 57.06 6.12 5.05
CA ALA A 788 57.34 4.98 4.17
C ALA A 788 58.27 3.94 4.84
N GLN A 789 59.26 4.40 5.61
CA GLN A 789 60.15 3.53 6.41
C GLN A 789 59.43 2.83 7.57
N LEU A 790 58.47 3.51 8.22
CA LEU A 790 57.69 2.95 9.32
C LEU A 790 56.64 1.93 8.84
N ASP A 791 55.98 2.21 7.72
CA ASP A 791 54.86 1.42 7.21
C ASP A 791 55.27 0.34 6.17
N GLY A 792 56.54 0.34 5.74
CA GLY A 792 57.04 -0.58 4.70
C GLY A 792 56.43 -0.34 3.31
N SER A 793 55.88 0.86 3.08
CA SER A 793 55.25 1.29 1.84
C SER A 793 56.25 2.08 0.97
N ALA A 794 55.92 2.28 -0.32
CA ALA A 794 56.75 3.09 -1.20
C ALA A 794 56.60 4.59 -0.88
N ASP A 795 57.71 5.34 -0.83
CA ASP A 795 57.69 6.78 -0.61
C ASP A 795 57.08 7.50 -1.82
N THR A 796 55.92 8.11 -1.61
CA THR A 796 55.17 8.81 -2.67
C THR A 796 55.73 10.20 -3.00
N PHE A 797 56.72 10.68 -2.26
CA PHE A 797 57.37 11.98 -2.47
C PHE A 797 58.84 11.87 -2.92
N GLU A 798 59.35 10.65 -3.08
CA GLU A 798 60.75 10.42 -3.46
C GLU A 798 61.07 11.06 -4.82
N GLY A 799 62.14 11.86 -4.86
CA GLY A 799 62.62 12.50 -6.09
C GLY A 799 61.73 13.61 -6.67
N LEU A 800 60.63 13.99 -6.00
CA LEU A 800 59.79 15.11 -6.45
C LEU A 800 60.59 16.41 -6.47
N THR A 801 60.35 17.26 -7.48
CA THR A 801 60.92 18.62 -7.52
C THR A 801 59.76 19.62 -7.61
N PRO A 802 59.96 20.92 -7.31
CA PRO A 802 58.90 21.92 -7.50
C PRO A 802 58.34 21.89 -8.92
N GLN A 803 59.20 21.66 -9.91
CA GLN A 803 58.78 21.42 -11.29
C GLN A 803 58.08 20.06 -11.44
N GLY A 804 58.64 18.96 -10.93
CA GLY A 804 58.01 17.63 -11.00
C GLY A 804 56.59 17.59 -10.43
N LEU A 805 56.35 18.28 -9.31
CA LEU A 805 55.04 18.39 -8.66
C LEU A 805 53.99 19.08 -9.55
N LEU A 806 54.42 20.07 -10.33
CA LEU A 806 53.56 20.75 -11.30
C LEU A 806 53.23 19.84 -12.50
N HIS A 807 54.15 18.95 -12.89
CA HIS A 807 54.01 18.07 -14.07
C HIS A 807 53.30 16.73 -13.80
N GLU A 808 53.03 16.42 -12.54
CA GLU A 808 52.57 15.10 -12.14
C GLU A 808 51.08 14.83 -12.46
N GLY A 809 50.78 13.62 -12.97
CA GLY A 809 49.41 13.19 -13.30
C GLY A 809 48.81 13.86 -14.54
N LEU A 810 49.63 14.55 -15.34
CA LEU A 810 49.19 15.20 -16.57
C LEU A 810 49.00 14.18 -17.71
N PRO A 811 47.86 14.21 -18.42
CA PRO A 811 47.67 13.37 -19.59
C PRO A 811 48.48 13.90 -20.78
N LYS A 812 49.03 13.00 -21.60
CA LYS A 812 49.69 13.36 -22.87
C LYS A 812 48.65 13.53 -23.96
N PHE A 813 48.58 14.73 -24.52
CA PHE A 813 47.67 15.07 -25.60
C PHE A 813 48.32 14.77 -26.97
N HIS A 814 47.52 14.44 -27.97
CA HIS A 814 47.96 13.95 -29.28
C HIS A 814 47.82 15.03 -30.37
N GLY A 815 48.17 16.27 -30.03
CA GLY A 815 48.09 17.39 -30.97
C GLY A 815 46.69 17.98 -31.13
N GLU A 816 45.74 17.67 -30.23
CA GLU A 816 44.43 18.33 -30.22
C GLU A 816 44.60 19.85 -30.12
N TYR A 817 43.74 20.56 -30.83
CA TYR A 817 43.79 22.00 -30.94
C TYR A 817 42.55 22.61 -30.29
N LEU A 818 42.75 23.30 -29.18
CA LEU A 818 41.69 23.89 -28.36
C LEU A 818 41.79 25.42 -28.43
N ILE A 819 40.67 26.07 -28.70
CA ILE A 819 40.57 27.53 -28.63
C ILE A 819 40.06 27.90 -27.24
N VAL A 820 40.75 28.83 -26.58
CA VAL A 820 40.37 29.35 -25.26
C VAL A 820 40.03 30.83 -25.38
N VAL A 821 38.84 31.22 -24.92
CA VAL A 821 38.36 32.61 -24.92
C VAL A 821 38.14 33.07 -23.48
N GLY A 822 38.85 34.14 -23.10
CA GLY A 822 38.82 34.73 -21.75
C GLY A 822 39.97 34.31 -20.82
N GLY A 823 40.08 34.91 -19.64
CA GLY A 823 41.08 34.60 -18.61
C GLY A 823 42.25 35.61 -18.51
N HIS A 824 42.99 35.61 -17.39
CA HIS A 824 44.08 36.58 -17.16
C HIS A 824 45.34 36.30 -17.99
N THR A 825 46.00 37.36 -18.44
CA THR A 825 47.26 37.35 -19.20
C THR A 825 48.39 36.57 -18.52
N GLN A 826 48.48 36.63 -17.19
CA GLN A 826 49.47 35.86 -16.40
C GLN A 826 49.23 34.35 -16.47
N LEU A 827 47.97 33.92 -16.51
CA LEU A 827 47.58 32.52 -16.56
C LEU A 827 47.90 31.93 -17.95
N ARG A 828 47.56 32.68 -19.01
CA ARG A 828 47.96 32.39 -20.39
C ARG A 828 49.47 32.22 -20.51
N SER A 829 50.27 33.16 -20.00
CA SER A 829 51.73 33.12 -20.13
C SER A 829 52.38 31.91 -19.45
N ARG A 830 51.76 31.38 -18.40
CA ARG A 830 52.31 30.26 -17.62
C ARG A 830 51.80 28.91 -18.11
N MET A 831 50.56 28.83 -18.58
CA MET A 831 49.92 27.55 -18.94
C MET A 831 50.08 27.17 -20.40
N VAL A 832 50.12 28.14 -21.33
CA VAL A 832 50.26 27.83 -22.76
C VAL A 832 51.55 27.06 -23.04
N PRO A 833 52.74 27.53 -22.62
CA PRO A 833 53.99 26.79 -22.88
C PRO A 833 54.00 25.41 -22.22
N PHE A 834 53.35 25.29 -21.07
CA PHE A 834 53.33 24.09 -20.24
C PHE A 834 52.43 22.99 -20.83
N LEU A 835 51.26 23.36 -21.36
CA LEU A 835 50.29 22.43 -21.97
C LEU A 835 50.67 22.06 -23.41
N GLU A 836 51.28 23.00 -24.15
CA GLU A 836 51.86 22.71 -25.47
C GLU A 836 53.01 21.69 -25.37
N ALA A 837 53.81 21.76 -24.30
CA ALA A 837 54.84 20.75 -24.03
C ALA A 837 54.24 19.35 -23.77
N GLN A 838 52.99 19.25 -23.33
CA GLN A 838 52.25 18.00 -23.18
C GLN A 838 51.44 17.61 -24.43
N GLY A 839 51.60 18.33 -25.53
CA GLY A 839 50.99 18.00 -26.84
C GLY A 839 49.62 18.64 -27.11
N LEU A 840 49.10 19.50 -26.22
CA LEU A 840 47.83 20.22 -26.42
C LEU A 840 48.11 21.59 -27.04
N ARG A 841 47.65 21.83 -28.28
CA ARG A 841 47.83 23.13 -28.94
C ARG A 841 46.73 24.09 -28.50
N LEU A 842 47.11 25.26 -28.00
CA LEU A 842 46.18 26.23 -27.43
C LEU A 842 46.28 27.56 -28.15
N ASP A 843 45.17 28.01 -28.72
CA ASP A 843 45.04 29.40 -29.16
C ASP A 843 44.19 30.18 -28.17
N TRP A 844 44.86 31.03 -27.39
CA TRP A 844 44.28 31.78 -26.29
C TRP A 844 44.00 33.23 -26.70
N PHE A 845 42.73 33.62 -26.65
CA PHE A 845 42.27 34.97 -26.91
C PHE A 845 41.82 35.64 -25.61
N ASP A 846 42.57 36.67 -25.21
CA ASP A 846 42.25 37.51 -24.07
C ASP A 846 41.20 38.55 -24.49
N ALA A 847 40.16 38.74 -23.68
CA ALA A 847 39.10 39.72 -23.96
C ALA A 847 39.57 41.16 -23.72
N ASP A 848 40.66 41.36 -22.98
CA ASP A 848 41.17 42.67 -22.56
C ASP A 848 42.11 43.34 -23.60
N ALA A 849 42.36 42.72 -24.77
CA ALA A 849 43.20 43.30 -25.81
C ALA A 849 42.47 44.44 -26.56
N ASN A 850 42.72 45.68 -26.12
CA ASN A 850 42.15 46.98 -26.51
C ASN A 850 42.18 47.41 -28.00
N SER A 851 42.25 46.50 -28.97
CA SER A 851 42.10 46.87 -30.38
C SER A 851 41.51 45.71 -31.19
N SER A 852 40.31 45.94 -31.71
CA SER A 852 39.59 45.16 -32.74
C SER A 852 38.81 43.91 -32.28
N GLY A 853 37.76 44.08 -31.47
CA GLY A 853 36.80 43.00 -31.17
C GLY A 853 36.26 42.29 -32.42
N ARG A 854 35.96 43.01 -33.51
CA ARG A 854 35.56 42.39 -34.79
C ARG A 854 36.67 41.57 -35.47
N GLU A 855 37.92 42.00 -35.39
CA GLU A 855 39.03 41.28 -36.03
C GLU A 855 39.46 40.09 -35.18
N ALA A 856 39.41 40.21 -33.85
CA ALA A 856 39.57 39.10 -32.91
C ALA A 856 38.48 38.05 -33.13
N ILE A 857 37.19 38.45 -33.20
CA ILE A 857 36.07 37.55 -33.53
C ILE A 857 36.34 36.87 -34.88
N ARG A 858 36.70 37.63 -35.93
CA ARG A 858 36.99 37.05 -37.25
C ARG A 858 38.14 36.05 -37.22
N ARG A 859 39.21 36.34 -36.48
CA ARG A 859 40.36 35.42 -36.31
C ARG A 859 39.96 34.16 -35.54
N ILE A 860 39.15 34.30 -34.50
CA ILE A 860 38.62 33.18 -33.73
C ILE A 860 37.73 32.31 -34.63
N GLN A 861 36.74 32.90 -35.31
CA GLN A 861 35.83 32.20 -36.21
C GLN A 861 36.56 31.45 -37.34
N ASN A 862 37.60 32.06 -37.94
CA ASN A 862 38.44 31.39 -38.94
C ASN A 862 39.24 30.20 -38.38
N ARG A 863 39.58 30.23 -37.09
CA ARG A 863 40.33 29.16 -36.42
C ARG A 863 39.43 28.08 -35.84
N VAL A 864 38.17 28.40 -35.51
CA VAL A 864 37.16 27.46 -35.01
C VAL A 864 36.98 26.28 -35.97
N GLU A 865 37.08 26.50 -37.30
CA GLU A 865 37.05 25.41 -38.30
C GLU A 865 38.09 24.30 -38.07
N ARG A 866 39.24 24.67 -37.50
CA ARG A 866 40.37 23.76 -37.29
C ARG A 866 40.40 23.22 -35.87
N ALA A 867 39.59 23.79 -34.97
CA ALA A 867 39.57 23.48 -33.56
C ALA A 867 38.83 22.17 -33.27
N HIS A 868 39.39 21.39 -32.38
CA HIS A 868 38.76 20.19 -31.84
C HIS A 868 37.78 20.52 -30.70
N GLY A 869 37.82 21.75 -30.17
CA GLY A 869 36.88 22.27 -29.19
C GLY A 869 37.11 23.75 -28.89
N LEU A 870 36.08 24.40 -28.33
CA LEU A 870 36.11 25.77 -27.84
C LEU A 870 35.83 25.79 -26.34
N MET A 871 36.70 26.43 -25.57
CA MET A 871 36.53 26.62 -24.13
C MET A 871 36.34 28.11 -23.81
N ILE A 872 35.28 28.42 -23.06
CA ILE A 872 34.94 29.78 -22.62
C ILE A 872 34.99 29.81 -21.09
N ILE A 873 35.78 30.75 -20.54
CA ILE A 873 35.93 30.93 -19.08
C ILE A 873 34.87 31.93 -18.58
N SER A 874 34.00 31.50 -17.65
CA SER A 874 32.67 32.12 -17.46
C SER A 874 32.66 33.54 -16.93
N SER A 875 33.77 34.05 -16.39
CA SER A 875 33.84 35.45 -15.95
C SER A 875 33.60 36.44 -17.10
N TYR A 876 33.50 35.95 -18.34
CA TYR A 876 33.24 36.71 -19.56
C TYR A 876 31.97 36.27 -20.32
N VAL A 877 31.11 35.43 -19.76
CA VAL A 877 29.81 35.11 -20.37
C VAL A 877 28.94 36.36 -20.33
N GLY A 878 28.72 36.99 -21.48
CA GLY A 878 28.02 38.28 -21.63
C GLY A 878 28.87 39.44 -22.15
N HIS A 879 30.16 39.25 -22.44
CA HIS A 879 30.98 40.23 -23.17
C HIS A 879 30.80 40.10 -24.70
N ASP A 880 30.99 41.21 -25.44
CA ASP A 880 30.75 41.36 -26.90
C ASP A 880 31.38 40.29 -27.82
N VAL A 881 32.35 39.50 -27.32
CA VAL A 881 33.14 38.53 -28.09
C VAL A 881 32.74 37.07 -27.83
N SER A 882 32.24 36.73 -26.64
CA SER A 882 32.05 35.32 -26.23
C SER A 882 30.81 34.68 -26.86
N GLU A 883 29.69 35.40 -26.91
CA GLU A 883 28.43 34.87 -27.44
C GLU A 883 28.42 34.69 -28.97
N PRO A 884 28.92 35.64 -29.78
CA PRO A 884 29.01 35.43 -31.23
C PRO A 884 29.91 34.25 -31.60
N VAL A 885 30.96 33.99 -30.82
CA VAL A 885 31.89 32.88 -31.02
C VAL A 885 31.28 31.55 -30.56
N ARG A 886 30.56 31.53 -29.42
CA ARG A 886 29.82 30.34 -28.95
C ARG A 886 28.82 29.88 -30.00
N LEU A 887 27.98 30.80 -30.47
CA LEU A 887 26.96 30.49 -31.49
C LEU A 887 27.58 29.96 -32.79
N GLU A 888 28.70 30.54 -33.24
CA GLU A 888 29.38 30.08 -34.45
C GLU A 888 30.00 28.69 -34.29
N ALA A 889 30.59 28.39 -33.13
CA ALA A 889 31.14 27.09 -32.82
C ALA A 889 30.04 26.01 -32.74
N GLU A 890 28.93 26.31 -32.09
CA GLU A 890 27.75 25.44 -32.02
C GLU A 890 27.18 25.16 -33.42
N ASN A 891 27.03 26.20 -34.26
CA ASN A 891 26.56 26.05 -35.65
C ASN A 891 27.45 25.15 -36.51
N ARG A 892 28.76 25.13 -36.22
CA ARG A 892 29.75 24.30 -36.94
C ARG A 892 29.97 22.93 -36.31
N GLY A 893 29.22 22.59 -35.27
CA GLY A 893 29.35 21.31 -34.55
C GLY A 893 30.65 21.18 -33.76
N VAL A 894 31.34 22.30 -33.49
CA VAL A 894 32.52 22.31 -32.62
C VAL A 894 32.05 22.29 -31.18
N PRO A 895 32.49 21.33 -30.34
CA PRO A 895 32.07 21.26 -28.95
C PRO A 895 32.43 22.54 -28.19
N VAL A 896 31.45 23.15 -27.52
CA VAL A 896 31.65 24.33 -26.68
C VAL A 896 31.53 23.99 -25.21
N TYR A 897 32.52 24.44 -24.44
CA TYR A 897 32.68 24.12 -23.03
C TYR A 897 32.76 25.41 -22.21
N ILE A 898 31.74 25.66 -21.37
CA ILE A 898 31.67 26.86 -20.53
C ILE A 898 32.06 26.47 -19.11
N THR A 899 33.08 27.11 -18.56
CA THR A 899 33.64 26.82 -17.24
C THR A 899 33.31 27.94 -16.26
N PRO A 900 32.47 27.73 -15.23
CA PRO A 900 32.16 28.74 -14.22
C PRO A 900 33.43 29.16 -13.46
N GLY A 901 33.80 30.43 -13.50
CA GLY A 901 34.98 30.96 -12.82
C GLY A 901 36.30 30.60 -13.49
N ARG A 902 37.37 31.27 -13.07
CA ARG A 902 38.70 31.09 -13.64
C ARG A 902 39.23 29.71 -13.20
N ALA A 903 39.47 28.82 -14.15
CA ALA A 903 40.36 27.69 -13.96
C ALA A 903 41.74 28.20 -13.49
N ARG A 904 42.05 28.13 -12.19
CA ARG A 904 43.30 28.64 -11.60
C ARG A 904 44.10 27.49 -10.98
N GLY A 905 45.41 27.49 -11.23
CA GLY A 905 46.26 26.35 -10.93
C GLY A 905 46.19 25.27 -12.01
N ILE A 906 47.27 24.49 -12.13
CA ILE A 906 47.30 23.32 -13.02
C ILE A 906 46.17 22.35 -12.63
N THR A 907 45.95 22.13 -11.33
CA THR A 907 44.88 21.26 -10.80
C THR A 907 43.49 21.71 -11.25
N GLY A 908 43.16 22.99 -11.04
CA GLY A 908 41.84 23.54 -11.34
C GLY A 908 41.54 23.55 -12.84
N PHE A 909 42.55 23.85 -13.67
CA PHE A 909 42.38 23.77 -15.12
C PHE A 909 42.25 22.35 -15.64
N LEU A 910 43.01 21.38 -15.12
CA LEU A 910 42.87 19.98 -15.53
C LEU A 910 41.52 19.40 -15.11
N ARG A 911 41.04 19.71 -13.90
CA ARG A 911 39.66 19.37 -13.48
C ARG A 911 38.66 20.01 -14.42
N ALA A 912 38.80 21.30 -14.73
CA ALA A 912 37.94 21.98 -15.69
C ALA A 912 37.96 21.36 -17.10
N VAL A 913 39.13 20.94 -17.60
CA VAL A 913 39.25 20.22 -18.88
C VAL A 913 38.64 18.82 -18.79
N ALA A 914 38.80 18.12 -17.66
CA ALA A 914 38.21 16.79 -17.45
C ALA A 914 36.68 16.84 -17.34
N ASP A 915 36.15 17.83 -16.62
CA ASP A 915 34.72 18.00 -16.34
C ASP A 915 33.98 18.59 -17.54
N PHE A 916 34.55 19.64 -18.13
CA PHE A 916 33.87 20.39 -19.18
C PHE A 916 34.30 19.97 -20.57
N ALA A 917 35.53 19.51 -20.81
CA ALA A 917 35.98 18.96 -22.11
C ALA A 917 36.33 17.46 -22.06
N PRO A 918 35.44 16.59 -21.54
CA PRO A 918 35.75 15.21 -21.18
C PRO A 918 36.21 14.34 -22.35
N GLN A 919 35.81 14.68 -23.59
CA GLN A 919 36.20 13.90 -24.77
C GLN A 919 37.68 14.10 -25.14
N ILE A 920 38.20 15.31 -24.98
CA ILE A 920 39.62 15.63 -25.21
C ILE A 920 40.45 14.97 -24.13
N PHE A 921 40.03 15.09 -22.87
CA PHE A 921 40.72 14.49 -21.73
C PHE A 921 40.72 12.94 -21.77
N LYS A 922 39.60 12.31 -22.11
CA LYS A 922 39.50 10.83 -22.25
C LYS A 922 40.40 10.28 -23.35
N ARG A 923 40.62 11.02 -24.44
CA ARG A 923 41.56 10.60 -25.51
C ARG A 923 43.00 10.66 -25.05
N ALA A 924 43.37 11.71 -24.32
CA ALA A 924 44.71 11.88 -23.77
C ALA A 924 45.06 10.80 -22.71
N LEU A 925 44.07 10.33 -21.93
CA LEU A 925 44.26 9.27 -20.93
C LEU A 925 44.41 7.85 -21.50
N LYS A 926 43.79 7.54 -22.66
CA LYS A 926 43.75 6.17 -23.24
C LYS A 926 45.10 5.55 -23.61
N SER A 927 46.16 6.35 -23.65
CA SER A 927 47.53 5.89 -23.92
C SER A 927 48.50 6.17 -22.77
N SER A 928 48.00 6.59 -21.61
CA SER A 928 48.81 6.82 -20.40
C SER A 928 48.89 5.56 -19.51
N SER A 929 48.18 4.49 -19.89
CA SER A 929 48.20 3.15 -19.27
C SER A 929 49.07 2.17 -20.04
#